data_AF-I4GAP8-F1
#
_entry.id   AF-I4GAP8-F1
#
_cell.length_a   1.000
_cell.length_b   1.000
_cell.length_c   1.000
_cell.angle_alpha   90.00
_cell.angle_beta   90.00
_cell.angle_gamma   90.00
#
_symmetry.space_group_name_H-M   'P 1'
#
loop_
_entity.id
_entity.type
_entity.pdbx_description
1 polymer ?
#
loop_
_entity_poly.entity_id
_entity_poly.type
_entity_poly.pdbx_seq_one_letter_code
_entity_poly.pdbx_strand_id
1 'polypeptide(L)'
;MNFVFSLSPALKIMANQEDNKFSWSRWPRLGKILLICSGVAVLGYFLIPRPSELSNIPLEPYSEFISKVERGDISRVRIGNQVIYYQLKNPLESLPIPANPPVNPPESSHPFYGDSSSLAGKPSSNLAPGRVLATIPVDNPQLPQLLQQKGVIFEAIPVAENSWISTLLAWVVPPLILVAAMQFLFYRNDDTRKSLLFNKNLAKVYGDGEKYPITFSDVAGAEEAKTELKEIVEFLKDAERFNKIGARIPKGVLLVGPPGTGKTLLAKAVAGEAGVTFFSISASEFVELFVGTGAARVRDLFAQAKKNAPSIIFIDELDAIGKSRSSGSGTSGSNDEREQTLNQLLTEMDGFSPKEAVVIVLAATNRPETLDAALLRPGRFDRQVLVDRPDLAGRLAILEIYAQRVQMGEDVNLKAIATQTPGFAGADLANLVNEAALLAARNNREKVSQIDFKEAIERVIAGLEKKSRVLSEKEKNIVAYHEVGHALVGAVMPGGGRVEKISIVPRGLSALGYTLKIPTEDRFLMTETEFKEQITMLLGGRAAEELIFGSVTNGASDDLQRATDIAERMVTIYGMSKSLGPLAYDKTGQANFLGNNQGSPRRSIGENTAKAIDEEVKQIIDASYQKALAILSHNRNLLESITANLLTTEVIEGEELQEVLNQAQMV
;
A
#
# COMPACT_ATOMS: atom_id res chain seq x y z
N MET A 1 10.48 4.17 -59.29
CA MET A 1 11.74 4.50 -60.00
C MET A 1 12.73 3.38 -59.69
N ASN A 2 13.06 2.58 -60.71
CA ASN A 2 14.10 1.53 -60.85
C ASN A 2 14.06 0.30 -59.91
N PHE A 3 13.65 -0.92 -60.31
CA PHE A 3 14.12 -1.91 -61.32
C PHE A 3 15.04 -3.02 -60.75
N VAL A 4 14.46 -4.22 -60.63
CA VAL A 4 14.92 -5.58 -61.04
C VAL A 4 16.43 -5.92 -61.06
N PHE A 5 16.78 -7.04 -60.40
CA PHE A 5 17.70 -8.08 -60.90
C PHE A 5 17.14 -9.45 -60.47
N SER A 6 16.52 -10.21 -61.38
CA SER A 6 17.15 -11.17 -62.31
C SER A 6 17.49 -12.51 -61.65
N LEU A 7 16.54 -13.44 -61.73
CA LEU A 7 16.76 -14.89 -61.59
C LEU A 7 17.68 -15.38 -62.72
N SER A 8 18.70 -16.19 -62.38
CA SER A 8 19.40 -17.04 -63.35
C SER A 8 19.13 -18.53 -63.08
N PRO A 9 19.10 -19.37 -64.12
CA PRO A 9 18.46 -20.69 -64.10
C PRO A 9 19.46 -21.84 -63.84
N ALA A 10 20.33 -21.69 -62.83
CA ALA A 10 21.40 -22.66 -62.54
C ALA A 10 21.09 -23.63 -61.39
N LEU A 11 19.92 -23.53 -60.74
CA LEU A 11 19.54 -24.37 -59.59
C LEU A 11 18.36 -25.32 -59.90
N LYS A 12 18.23 -25.75 -61.15
CA LYS A 12 17.21 -26.70 -61.60
C LYS A 12 17.77 -28.02 -62.14
N ILE A 13 19.03 -28.34 -61.80
CA ILE A 13 19.66 -29.62 -62.12
C ILE A 13 20.33 -30.15 -60.85
N MET A 14 19.55 -30.81 -60.00
CA MET A 14 19.94 -31.93 -59.13
C MET A 14 18.72 -32.38 -58.31
N ALA A 15 17.66 -32.71 -59.03
CA ALA A 15 16.66 -33.66 -58.57
C ALA A 15 16.94 -34.97 -59.33
N ASN A 16 17.88 -35.77 -58.81
CA ASN A 16 17.95 -37.22 -58.97
C ASN A 16 19.26 -37.75 -58.39
N GLN A 17 19.22 -38.13 -57.12
CA GLN A 17 19.78 -39.41 -56.70
C GLN A 17 19.17 -39.79 -55.36
N GLU A 18 18.33 -40.82 -55.41
CA GLU A 18 17.84 -41.54 -54.24
C GLU A 18 19.02 -42.15 -53.46
N ASP A 19 18.73 -42.42 -52.18
CA ASP A 19 19.42 -43.38 -51.33
C ASP A 19 20.81 -43.03 -50.79
N ASN A 20 20.81 -42.26 -49.69
CA ASN A 20 21.45 -42.79 -48.49
C ASN A 20 20.82 -42.22 -47.20
N LYS A 21 20.18 -43.11 -46.44
CA LYS A 21 19.60 -42.83 -45.12
C LYS A 21 20.69 -42.40 -44.15
N PHE A 22 20.75 -41.12 -43.81
CA PHE A 22 21.32 -40.68 -42.54
C PHE A 22 20.25 -39.92 -41.76
N SER A 23 19.58 -40.62 -40.83
CA SER A 23 18.46 -40.07 -40.07
C SER A 23 18.94 -39.03 -39.06
N TRP A 24 18.67 -37.75 -39.32
CA TRP A 24 18.84 -36.65 -38.36
C TRP A 24 17.75 -36.62 -37.26
N SER A 25 16.98 -37.71 -37.08
CA SER A 25 15.87 -37.79 -36.13
C SER A 25 16.28 -38.06 -34.67
N ARG A 26 17.57 -38.28 -34.39
CA ARG A 26 18.06 -38.55 -33.03
C ARG A 26 18.59 -37.35 -32.26
N TRP A 27 18.58 -36.15 -32.85
CA TRP A 27 19.22 -34.96 -32.25
C TRP A 27 18.28 -33.88 -31.64
N PRO A 28 17.02 -34.13 -31.22
CA PRO A 28 16.23 -33.09 -30.53
C PRO A 28 16.81 -32.75 -29.14
N ARG A 29 17.60 -33.66 -28.55
CA ARG A 29 18.34 -33.40 -27.30
C ARG A 29 19.56 -32.53 -27.54
N LEU A 30 20.22 -32.66 -28.69
CA LEU A 30 21.46 -31.94 -28.99
C LEU A 30 21.25 -30.44 -29.15
N GLY A 31 20.12 -30.00 -29.71
CA GLY A 31 19.76 -28.57 -29.75
C GLY A 31 19.51 -27.97 -28.36
N LYS A 32 18.82 -28.69 -27.47
CA LYS A 32 18.64 -28.27 -26.08
C LYS A 32 19.97 -28.26 -25.31
N ILE A 33 20.81 -29.27 -25.52
CA ILE A 33 22.14 -29.35 -24.94
C ILE A 33 23.01 -28.18 -25.44
N LEU A 34 22.98 -27.85 -26.73
CA LEU A 34 23.71 -26.71 -27.28
C LEU A 34 23.25 -25.37 -26.71
N LEU A 35 21.94 -25.18 -26.50
CA LEU A 35 21.38 -23.96 -25.93
C LEU A 35 21.71 -23.83 -24.44
N ILE A 36 21.64 -24.94 -23.69
CA ILE A 36 22.08 -25.00 -22.29
C ILE A 36 23.59 -24.77 -22.20
N CYS A 37 24.40 -25.42 -23.04
CA CYS A 37 25.86 -25.23 -23.06
C CYS A 37 26.24 -23.81 -23.47
N SER A 38 25.52 -23.19 -24.40
CA SER A 38 25.71 -21.79 -24.78
C SER A 38 25.33 -20.84 -23.65
N GLY A 39 24.18 -21.06 -23.00
CA GLY A 39 23.76 -20.29 -21.83
C GLY A 39 24.75 -20.42 -20.67
N VAL A 40 25.24 -21.64 -20.40
CA VAL A 40 26.26 -21.92 -19.37
C VAL A 40 27.63 -21.33 -19.76
N ALA A 41 28.01 -21.33 -21.04
CA ALA A 41 29.25 -20.70 -21.48
C ALA A 41 29.19 -19.17 -21.37
N VAL A 42 28.04 -18.55 -21.67
CA VAL A 42 27.83 -17.10 -21.50
C VAL A 42 27.75 -16.73 -20.02
N LEU A 43 27.01 -17.49 -19.21
CA LEU A 43 26.99 -17.30 -17.76
C LEU A 43 28.39 -17.49 -17.18
N GLY A 44 29.10 -18.55 -17.59
CA GLY A 44 30.46 -18.85 -17.16
C GLY A 44 31.43 -17.73 -17.55
N TYR A 45 31.31 -17.14 -18.73
CA TYR A 45 32.12 -15.99 -19.13
C TYR A 45 31.91 -14.77 -18.22
N PHE A 46 30.69 -14.56 -17.72
CA PHE A 46 30.38 -13.47 -16.78
C PHE A 46 30.65 -13.81 -15.31
N LEU A 47 30.59 -15.09 -14.92
CA LEU A 47 30.70 -15.56 -13.54
C LEU A 47 32.07 -16.14 -13.17
N ILE A 48 32.93 -16.47 -14.13
CA ILE A 48 34.32 -16.89 -13.85
C ILE A 48 35.11 -15.61 -13.52
N PRO A 49 35.51 -15.39 -12.26
CA PRO A 49 36.37 -14.27 -11.92
C PRO A 49 37.69 -14.42 -12.67
N ARG A 50 38.10 -13.39 -13.40
CA ARG A 50 39.46 -13.33 -13.97
C ARG A 50 40.43 -13.44 -12.78
N PRO A 51 41.40 -14.37 -12.78
CA PRO A 51 42.30 -14.52 -11.66
C PRO A 51 43.07 -13.21 -11.48
N SER A 52 42.73 -12.45 -10.45
CA SER A 52 43.54 -11.34 -9.98
C SER A 52 44.77 -11.93 -9.32
N GLU A 53 45.96 -11.61 -9.85
CA GLU A 53 47.29 -12.08 -9.40
C GLU A 53 47.63 -11.78 -7.92
N LEU A 54 46.70 -11.22 -7.14
CA LEU A 54 46.88 -10.73 -5.77
C LEU A 54 46.84 -11.81 -4.67
N SER A 55 46.72 -13.10 -4.99
CA SER A 55 46.29 -14.08 -3.98
C SER A 55 47.28 -14.39 -2.84
N ASN A 56 48.53 -13.90 -2.84
CA ASN A 56 49.50 -14.25 -1.77
C ASN A 56 50.47 -13.12 -1.31
N ILE A 57 50.28 -11.84 -1.69
CA ILE A 57 51.15 -10.72 -1.24
C ILE A 57 50.33 -9.73 -0.41
N PRO A 58 50.74 -9.36 0.82
CA PRO A 58 49.96 -8.45 1.66
C PRO A 58 49.94 -7.03 1.09
N LEU A 59 48.74 -6.46 1.07
CA LEU A 59 48.47 -5.13 0.50
C LEU A 59 48.52 -4.06 1.60
N GLU A 60 49.34 -3.04 1.41
CA GLU A 60 49.46 -1.88 2.32
C GLU A 60 48.87 -0.60 1.68
N PRO A 61 48.41 0.36 2.50
CA PRO A 61 47.94 1.65 2.00
C PRO A 61 49.04 2.44 1.27
N TYR A 62 48.68 3.16 0.20
CA TYR A 62 49.61 3.94 -0.61
C TYR A 62 50.38 5.00 0.20
N SER A 63 49.74 5.62 1.20
CA SER A 63 50.39 6.58 2.11
C SER A 63 51.52 5.95 2.91
N GLU A 64 51.37 4.69 3.31
CA GLU A 64 52.40 3.96 4.05
C GLU A 64 53.58 3.64 3.14
N PHE A 65 53.31 3.24 1.89
CA PHE A 65 54.33 3.09 0.85
C PHE A 65 55.14 4.38 0.65
N ILE A 66 54.49 5.53 0.45
CA ILE A 66 55.19 6.82 0.31
C ILE A 66 56.05 7.13 1.55
N SER A 67 55.51 6.92 2.76
CA SER A 67 56.28 7.14 4.00
C SER A 67 57.54 6.26 4.08
N LYS A 68 57.49 5.04 3.54
CA LYS A 68 58.62 4.09 3.50
C LYS A 68 59.62 4.48 2.40
N VAL A 69 59.16 5.05 1.29
CA VAL A 69 60.03 5.66 0.26
C VAL A 69 60.79 6.86 0.86
N GLU A 70 60.10 7.76 1.56
CA GLU A 70 60.69 8.97 2.14
C GLU A 70 61.75 8.66 3.20
N ARG A 71 61.48 7.66 4.05
CA ARG A 71 62.43 7.11 5.04
C ARG A 71 63.62 6.39 4.42
N GLY A 72 63.54 6.01 3.15
CA GLY A 72 64.62 5.33 2.43
C GLY A 72 64.68 3.82 2.70
N ASP A 73 63.59 3.23 3.20
CA ASP A 73 63.49 1.83 3.63
C ASP A 73 63.30 0.85 2.46
N ILE A 74 63.10 1.34 1.24
CA ILE A 74 62.76 0.55 0.05
C ILE A 74 64.00 0.40 -0.85
N SER A 75 64.21 -0.79 -1.40
CA SER A 75 65.32 -1.10 -2.31
C SER A 75 64.91 -1.13 -3.78
N ARG A 76 63.75 -1.72 -4.09
CA ARG A 76 63.24 -1.91 -5.46
C ARG A 76 61.74 -1.75 -5.54
N VAL A 77 61.26 -1.19 -6.66
CA VAL A 77 59.84 -0.97 -6.94
C VAL A 77 59.49 -1.45 -8.35
N ARG A 78 58.41 -2.19 -8.51
CA ARG A 78 57.82 -2.55 -9.81
C ARG A 78 56.44 -1.92 -9.93
N ILE A 79 56.29 -1.04 -10.91
CA ILE A 79 55.05 -0.29 -11.14
C ILE A 79 54.23 -1.03 -12.20
N GLY A 80 53.09 -1.59 -11.78
CA GLY A 80 52.06 -2.13 -12.67
C GLY A 80 50.84 -1.22 -12.75
N ASN A 81 49.97 -1.43 -13.75
CA ASN A 81 48.78 -0.60 -13.96
C ASN A 81 47.74 -0.71 -12.84
N GLN A 82 47.71 -1.83 -12.10
CA GLN A 82 46.73 -2.06 -11.04
C GLN A 82 47.37 -2.21 -9.66
N VAL A 83 48.65 -2.55 -9.57
CA VAL A 83 49.38 -2.80 -8.32
C VAL A 83 50.84 -2.39 -8.49
N ILE A 84 51.41 -1.75 -7.46
CA ILE A 84 52.83 -1.49 -7.29
C ILE A 84 53.40 -2.51 -6.31
N TYR A 85 54.42 -3.26 -6.72
CA TYR A 85 55.16 -4.18 -5.85
C TYR A 85 56.45 -3.52 -5.38
N TYR A 86 56.81 -3.63 -4.10
CA TYR A 86 58.06 -3.09 -3.58
C TYR A 86 58.71 -3.99 -2.54
N GLN A 87 60.03 -3.86 -2.42
CA GLN A 87 60.85 -4.67 -1.51
C GLN A 87 61.55 -3.77 -0.48
N LEU A 88 61.50 -4.17 0.80
CA LEU A 88 62.18 -3.49 1.90
C LEU A 88 63.68 -3.84 1.96
N LYS A 89 64.51 -2.88 2.37
CA LYS A 89 65.94 -3.10 2.71
C LYS A 89 66.05 -3.96 3.97
N ASN A 90 66.83 -5.04 3.92
CA ASN A 90 67.11 -5.87 5.09
C ASN A 90 68.24 -5.23 5.94
N PRO A 91 68.15 -5.21 7.29
CA PRO A 91 69.16 -4.57 8.15
C PRO A 91 70.58 -5.19 8.12
N LEU A 92 70.77 -6.35 7.49
CA LEU A 92 72.02 -7.13 7.51
C LEU A 92 72.70 -7.31 6.14
N GLU A 93 72.26 -6.58 5.10
CA GLU A 93 72.83 -6.69 3.74
C GLU A 93 73.19 -5.32 3.16
N SER A 94 74.44 -4.89 3.34
CA SER A 94 75.05 -3.83 2.55
C SER A 94 75.83 -4.47 1.39
N LEU A 95 75.15 -4.85 0.32
CA LEU A 95 75.79 -5.39 -0.88
C LEU A 95 75.92 -4.33 -1.98
N PRO A 96 77.04 -4.28 -2.72
CA PRO A 96 77.23 -3.35 -3.82
C PRO A 96 76.27 -3.64 -4.98
N ILE A 97 75.84 -2.58 -5.65
CA ILE A 97 74.90 -2.62 -6.78
C ILE A 97 75.65 -3.13 -8.03
N PRO A 98 75.23 -4.24 -8.67
CA PRO A 98 75.74 -4.59 -10.00
C PRO A 98 75.15 -3.62 -11.04
N ALA A 99 76.02 -3.03 -11.85
CA ALA A 99 75.68 -1.95 -12.78
C ALA A 99 74.84 -2.36 -14.01
N ASN A 100 74.39 -3.62 -14.12
CA ASN A 100 73.49 -4.10 -15.17
C ASN A 100 72.70 -5.35 -14.68
N PRO A 101 71.37 -5.40 -14.79
CA PRO A 101 70.61 -6.63 -14.54
C PRO A 101 70.80 -7.64 -15.69
N PRO A 102 70.80 -8.96 -15.43
CA PRO A 102 70.85 -9.97 -16.49
C PRO A 102 69.55 -9.96 -17.32
N VAL A 103 69.68 -10.08 -18.65
CA VAL A 103 68.56 -10.06 -19.62
C VAL A 103 67.68 -11.33 -19.55
N ASN A 104 68.04 -12.33 -18.74
CA ASN A 104 67.16 -13.43 -18.32
C ASN A 104 67.85 -14.22 -17.18
N PRO A 105 67.42 -14.10 -15.91
CA PRO A 105 67.82 -15.05 -14.87
C PRO A 105 67.00 -16.36 -15.02
N PRO A 106 67.63 -17.54 -14.92
CA PRO A 106 66.97 -18.83 -15.08
C PRO A 106 65.95 -19.07 -13.97
N GLU A 107 64.78 -19.60 -14.34
CA GLU A 107 63.71 -20.18 -13.49
C GLU A 107 63.87 -19.90 -11.99
N SER A 108 63.60 -18.67 -11.57
CA SER A 108 63.58 -18.31 -10.15
C SER A 108 62.13 -18.19 -9.70
N SER A 109 61.74 -19.01 -8.72
CA SER A 109 60.47 -18.92 -7.99
C SER A 109 60.36 -17.66 -7.11
N HIS A 110 61.18 -16.64 -7.40
CA HIS A 110 61.25 -15.40 -6.66
C HIS A 110 60.14 -14.45 -7.15
N PRO A 111 59.32 -13.86 -6.25
CA PRO A 111 58.19 -13.01 -6.63
C PRO A 111 58.56 -11.80 -7.51
N PHE A 112 59.85 -11.45 -7.56
CA PHE A 112 60.36 -10.30 -8.31
C PHE A 112 60.92 -10.66 -9.69
N TYR A 113 61.00 -11.94 -10.06
CA TYR A 113 61.60 -12.37 -11.34
C TYR A 113 60.81 -13.48 -12.06
N GLY A 114 59.77 -14.05 -11.45
CA GLY A 114 58.91 -15.05 -12.09
C GLY A 114 57.87 -14.44 -13.04
N ASP A 115 57.55 -15.16 -14.12
CA ASP A 115 56.43 -14.85 -15.01
C ASP A 115 55.10 -14.89 -14.23
N SER A 116 54.23 -13.92 -14.52
CA SER A 116 53.00 -13.65 -13.75
C SER A 116 51.97 -14.80 -13.74
N SER A 117 52.18 -15.83 -14.56
CA SER A 117 51.35 -17.03 -14.64
C SER A 117 51.74 -18.18 -13.69
N SER A 118 52.83 -18.08 -12.91
CA SER A 118 53.40 -19.24 -12.18
C SER A 118 53.28 -19.24 -10.64
N LEU A 119 52.60 -18.25 -10.04
CA LEU A 119 52.48 -18.09 -8.57
C LEU A 119 51.42 -18.99 -7.88
N ALA A 120 51.17 -20.19 -8.40
CA ALA A 120 50.18 -21.14 -7.85
C ALA A 120 50.80 -22.37 -7.13
N GLY A 121 52.08 -22.30 -6.73
CA GLY A 121 52.78 -23.39 -6.03
C GLY A 121 53.13 -23.05 -4.57
N LYS A 122 52.91 -24.01 -3.65
CA LYS A 122 53.18 -23.92 -2.19
C LYS A 122 54.61 -23.42 -1.85
N PRO A 123 54.81 -22.71 -0.73
CA PRO A 123 56.09 -22.10 -0.39
C PRO A 123 57.10 -23.16 0.06
N SER A 124 58.20 -23.31 -0.69
CA SER A 124 59.40 -24.02 -0.24
C SER A 124 60.33 -23.05 0.48
N SER A 125 60.55 -23.33 1.76
CA SER A 125 61.48 -22.69 2.69
C SER A 125 62.93 -22.69 2.18
N ASN A 126 63.55 -21.50 2.08
CA ASN A 126 64.77 -21.11 2.80
C ASN A 126 65.53 -19.99 2.06
N LEU A 127 66.06 -19.06 2.87
CA LEU A 127 66.82 -17.84 2.58
C LEU A 127 66.01 -16.61 2.12
N ALA A 128 66.01 -15.62 3.01
CA ALA A 128 65.37 -14.33 2.88
C ALA A 128 66.27 -13.34 2.11
N PRO A 129 65.74 -12.76 1.02
CA PRO A 129 66.02 -11.37 0.69
C PRO A 129 64.71 -10.57 0.71
N GLY A 130 64.64 -9.55 1.59
CA GLY A 130 63.63 -8.47 1.69
C GLY A 130 62.14 -8.83 1.49
N ARG A 131 61.30 -8.62 2.51
CA ARG A 131 59.83 -8.81 2.42
C ARG A 131 59.25 -7.97 1.26
N VAL A 132 58.56 -8.63 0.33
CA VAL A 132 57.85 -7.99 -0.79
C VAL A 132 56.43 -7.65 -0.36
N LEU A 133 56.02 -6.42 -0.64
CA LEU A 133 54.73 -5.84 -0.28
C LEU A 133 54.08 -5.23 -1.53
N ALA A 134 52.77 -5.03 -1.50
CA ALA A 134 52.00 -4.48 -2.61
C ALA A 134 51.18 -3.26 -2.18
N THR A 135 51.03 -2.25 -3.03
CA THR A 135 50.06 -1.16 -2.86
C THR A 135 49.31 -0.90 -4.16
N ILE A 136 48.11 -0.34 -4.06
CA ILE A 136 47.37 0.15 -5.23
C ILE A 136 48.00 1.49 -5.67
N PRO A 137 48.31 1.69 -6.97
CA PRO A 137 48.86 2.95 -7.46
C PRO A 137 47.83 4.08 -7.33
N VAL A 138 48.27 5.21 -6.76
CA VAL A 138 47.57 6.50 -6.86
C VAL A 138 48.32 7.34 -7.88
N ASP A 139 47.59 8.00 -8.78
CA ASP A 139 48.15 8.80 -9.86
C ASP A 139 48.92 10.01 -9.27
N ASN A 140 50.25 9.86 -9.17
CA ASN A 140 51.14 10.87 -8.61
C ASN A 140 52.31 11.10 -9.59
N PRO A 141 52.29 12.21 -10.35
CA PRO A 141 53.30 12.47 -11.38
C PRO A 141 54.71 12.72 -10.82
N GLN A 142 54.86 12.94 -9.51
CA GLN A 142 56.16 13.16 -8.86
C GLN A 142 56.79 11.87 -8.31
N LEU A 143 56.08 10.74 -8.34
CA LEU A 143 56.56 9.48 -7.75
C LEU A 143 57.89 8.98 -8.37
N PRO A 144 58.10 8.99 -9.71
CA PRO A 144 59.37 8.56 -10.29
C PRO A 144 60.55 9.44 -9.85
N GLN A 145 60.33 10.74 -9.69
CA GLN A 145 61.35 11.69 -9.24
C GLN A 145 61.73 11.44 -7.78
N LEU A 146 60.74 11.15 -6.92
CA LEU A 146 60.96 10.80 -5.51
C LEU A 146 61.77 9.49 -5.37
N LEU A 147 61.45 8.47 -6.17
CA LEU A 147 62.17 7.20 -6.19
C LEU A 147 63.61 7.37 -6.68
N GLN A 148 63.82 8.21 -7.70
CA GLN A 148 65.15 8.54 -8.21
C GLN A 148 66.00 9.30 -7.19
N GLN A 149 65.44 10.29 -6.49
CA GLN A 149 66.16 11.04 -5.44
C GLN A 149 66.63 10.15 -4.28
N LYS A 150 65.90 9.09 -3.97
CA LYS A 150 66.21 8.15 -2.88
C LYS A 150 67.03 6.94 -3.35
N GLY A 151 67.43 6.90 -4.62
CA GLY A 151 68.28 5.84 -5.19
C GLY A 151 67.60 4.48 -5.32
N VAL A 152 66.27 4.45 -5.50
CA VAL A 152 65.48 3.22 -5.61
C VAL A 152 65.42 2.77 -7.07
N ILE A 153 65.69 1.49 -7.34
CA ILE A 153 65.59 0.92 -8.71
C ILE A 153 64.12 0.65 -9.00
N PHE A 154 63.58 1.24 -10.08
CA PHE A 154 62.19 1.02 -10.50
C PHE A 154 62.06 0.46 -11.92
N GLU A 155 61.15 -0.50 -12.10
CA GLU A 155 60.85 -1.18 -13.37
C GLU A 155 59.34 -1.15 -13.66
N ALA A 156 58.93 -1.15 -14.93
CA ALA A 156 57.53 -1.27 -15.36
C ALA A 156 57.24 -2.68 -15.87
N ILE A 157 56.05 -3.22 -15.57
CA ILE A 157 55.63 -4.54 -16.07
C ILE A 157 55.20 -4.38 -17.54
N PRO A 158 55.72 -5.17 -18.50
CA PRO A 158 55.22 -5.15 -19.87
C PRO A 158 53.76 -5.63 -19.88
N VAL A 159 52.86 -4.85 -20.49
CA VAL A 159 51.45 -5.22 -20.62
C VAL A 159 51.36 -6.42 -21.56
N ALA A 160 50.91 -7.57 -21.07
CA ALA A 160 50.69 -8.74 -21.92
C ALA A 160 49.68 -8.39 -23.03
N GLU A 161 50.08 -8.51 -24.29
CA GLU A 161 49.20 -8.30 -25.44
C GLU A 161 48.08 -9.35 -25.41
N ASN A 162 46.87 -8.93 -25.02
CA ASN A 162 45.68 -9.74 -25.21
C ASN A 162 45.51 -9.99 -26.70
N SER A 163 45.72 -11.23 -27.15
CA SER A 163 45.49 -11.67 -28.53
C SER A 163 44.10 -11.24 -28.99
N TRP A 164 44.01 -10.23 -29.86
CA TRP A 164 42.77 -9.67 -30.40
C TRP A 164 41.79 -10.73 -30.94
N ILE A 165 42.33 -11.86 -31.37
CA ILE A 165 41.60 -13.05 -31.84
C ILE A 165 40.71 -13.64 -30.74
N SER A 166 41.19 -13.73 -29.49
CA SER A 166 40.37 -14.27 -28.38
C SER A 166 39.22 -13.33 -28.01
N THR A 167 39.44 -12.02 -28.14
CA THR A 167 38.42 -11.00 -27.88
C THR A 167 37.35 -11.00 -28.96
N LEU A 168 37.75 -11.15 -30.24
CA LEU A 168 36.84 -11.21 -31.38
C LEU A 168 36.00 -12.50 -31.37
N LEU A 169 36.60 -13.66 -31.07
CA LEU A 169 35.88 -14.92 -30.90
C LEU A 169 34.87 -14.87 -29.75
N ALA A 170 35.23 -14.26 -28.62
CA ALA A 170 34.32 -14.09 -27.49
C ALA A 170 33.10 -13.21 -27.82
N TRP A 171 33.25 -12.24 -28.72
CA TRP A 171 32.15 -11.36 -29.15
C TRP A 171 31.29 -11.95 -30.27
N VAL A 172 31.87 -12.72 -31.19
CA VAL A 172 31.17 -13.20 -32.40
C VAL A 172 30.45 -14.53 -32.16
N VAL A 173 31.02 -15.43 -31.36
CA VAL A 173 30.47 -16.79 -31.20
C VAL A 173 29.12 -16.80 -30.45
N PRO A 174 28.93 -16.09 -29.33
CA PRO A 174 27.67 -16.14 -28.59
C PRO A 174 26.44 -15.61 -29.37
N PRO A 175 26.50 -14.45 -30.07
CA PRO A 175 25.40 -13.97 -30.89
C PRO A 175 25.06 -14.93 -32.04
N LEU A 176 26.08 -15.53 -32.66
CA LEU A 176 25.90 -16.40 -33.82
C LEU A 176 25.20 -17.72 -33.43
N ILE A 177 25.53 -18.28 -32.26
CA ILE A 177 24.82 -19.43 -31.69
C ILE A 177 23.36 -19.07 -31.36
N LEU A 178 23.11 -17.87 -30.81
CA LEU A 178 21.77 -17.42 -30.47
C LEU A 178 20.89 -17.22 -31.72
N VAL A 179 21.43 -16.61 -32.77
CA VAL A 179 20.74 -16.44 -34.05
C VAL A 179 20.43 -17.79 -34.69
N ALA A 180 21.40 -18.73 -34.71
CA ALA A 180 21.17 -20.07 -35.23
C ALA A 180 20.09 -20.84 -34.43
N ALA A 181 20.08 -20.71 -33.10
CA ALA A 181 19.06 -21.30 -32.24
C ALA A 181 17.67 -20.70 -32.47
N MET A 182 17.58 -19.37 -32.62
CA MET A 182 16.33 -18.68 -32.96
C MET A 182 15.80 -19.09 -34.33
N GLN A 183 16.67 -19.15 -35.34
CA GLN A 183 16.29 -19.51 -36.70
C GLN A 183 15.82 -20.97 -36.77
N PHE A 184 16.44 -21.87 -36.01
CA PHE A 184 15.99 -23.27 -35.87
C PHE A 184 14.64 -23.41 -35.15
N LEU A 185 14.32 -22.54 -34.19
CA LEU A 185 13.00 -22.49 -33.54
C LEU A 185 11.92 -21.93 -34.49
N PHE A 186 12.24 -20.91 -35.29
CA PHE A 186 11.31 -20.33 -36.26
C PHE A 186 10.97 -21.27 -37.41
N TYR A 187 11.91 -22.09 -37.86
CA TYR A 187 11.68 -23.03 -38.96
C TYR A 187 10.83 -24.25 -38.58
N ARG A 188 10.51 -24.44 -37.29
CA ARG A 188 9.82 -25.65 -36.82
C ARG A 188 8.36 -25.46 -36.43
N ASN A 189 7.90 -24.22 -36.23
CA ASN A 189 6.55 -23.97 -35.71
C ASN A 189 5.82 -22.84 -36.46
N ASP A 190 5.05 -23.22 -37.48
CA ASP A 190 4.06 -22.36 -38.16
C ASP A 190 2.93 -21.89 -37.22
N ASP A 191 2.80 -22.51 -36.03
CA ASP A 191 1.82 -22.13 -34.99
C ASP A 191 2.32 -21.01 -34.03
N THR A 192 3.60 -20.64 -34.06
CA THR A 192 4.15 -19.60 -33.14
C THR A 192 3.86 -18.17 -33.61
N ARG A 193 3.34 -17.96 -34.83
CA ARG A 193 2.76 -16.66 -35.22
C ARG A 193 1.55 -16.30 -34.34
N LYS A 194 0.93 -17.28 -33.66
CA LYS A 194 -0.14 -17.03 -32.68
C LYS A 194 0.36 -16.60 -31.30
N SER A 195 1.63 -16.78 -30.96
CA SER A 195 2.16 -16.40 -29.64
C SER A 195 2.82 -15.01 -29.61
N LEU A 196 2.92 -14.30 -30.74
CA LEU A 196 3.24 -12.88 -30.78
C LEU A 196 1.98 -11.99 -30.81
N LEU A 197 0.79 -12.61 -30.74
CA LEU A 197 -0.50 -11.96 -30.52
C LEU A 197 -0.79 -11.81 -29.00
N PHE A 198 0.20 -11.40 -28.21
CA PHE A 198 0.05 -10.99 -26.81
C PHE A 198 -0.74 -9.66 -26.67
N ASN A 199 -1.78 -9.49 -27.48
CA ASN A 199 -2.66 -8.32 -27.46
C ASN A 199 -4.12 -8.65 -27.88
N LYS A 200 -4.51 -9.93 -27.85
CA LYS A 200 -5.92 -10.34 -27.86
C LYS A 200 -6.10 -11.48 -26.85
N ASN A 201 -7.00 -11.25 -25.90
CA ASN A 201 -7.50 -12.20 -24.90
C ASN A 201 -6.63 -12.44 -23.66
N LEU A 202 -6.55 -11.41 -22.81
CA LEU A 202 -6.55 -11.58 -21.35
C LEU A 202 -7.64 -10.72 -20.67
N ALA A 203 -8.67 -10.33 -21.40
CA ALA A 203 -9.97 -10.19 -20.77
C ALA A 203 -10.47 -11.63 -20.58
N LYS A 204 -10.32 -12.16 -19.36
CA LYS A 204 -11.37 -13.07 -18.85
C LYS A 204 -12.68 -12.40 -19.22
N VAL A 205 -13.57 -13.13 -19.88
CA VAL A 205 -14.99 -12.80 -19.93
C VAL A 205 -15.42 -12.68 -18.46
N TYR A 206 -15.33 -11.48 -17.90
CA TYR A 206 -15.77 -11.19 -16.55
C TYR A 206 -17.28 -11.10 -16.66
N GLY A 207 -17.91 -12.18 -16.23
CA GLY A 207 -19.33 -12.44 -16.43
C GLY A 207 -19.55 -13.34 -17.64
N ASP A 208 -19.63 -14.65 -17.40
CA ASP A 208 -20.83 -15.32 -17.89
C ASP A 208 -21.99 -14.39 -17.55
N GLY A 209 -22.88 -14.11 -18.51
CA GLY A 209 -24.10 -13.33 -18.28
C GLY A 209 -25.02 -14.07 -17.31
N GLU A 210 -24.56 -14.26 -16.08
CA GLU A 210 -25.28 -14.89 -15.00
C GLU A 210 -26.37 -13.90 -14.61
N LYS A 211 -27.61 -14.41 -14.67
CA LYS A 211 -28.74 -13.74 -14.04
C LYS A 211 -28.45 -13.74 -12.55
N TYR A 212 -27.94 -12.62 -12.03
CA TYR A 212 -27.78 -12.45 -10.59
C TYR A 212 -29.17 -12.52 -9.95
N PRO A 213 -29.40 -13.45 -8.99
CA PRO A 213 -30.71 -13.59 -8.34
C PRO A 213 -30.95 -12.52 -7.25
N ILE A 214 -29.99 -11.64 -7.00
CA ILE A 214 -30.09 -10.61 -5.95
C ILE A 214 -31.08 -9.55 -6.42
N THR A 215 -32.08 -9.27 -5.59
CA THR A 215 -33.15 -8.31 -5.87
C THR A 215 -33.18 -7.20 -4.81
N PHE A 216 -34.10 -6.24 -4.90
CA PHE A 216 -34.24 -5.21 -3.85
C PHE A 216 -34.71 -5.78 -2.52
N SER A 217 -35.24 -7.01 -2.49
CA SER A 217 -35.59 -7.72 -1.26
C SER A 217 -34.37 -8.13 -0.43
N ASP A 218 -33.21 -8.30 -1.07
CA ASP A 218 -31.95 -8.68 -0.40
C ASP A 218 -31.14 -7.48 0.11
N VAL A 219 -31.61 -6.26 -0.16
CA VAL A 219 -31.00 -5.01 0.28
C VAL A 219 -31.93 -4.37 1.31
N ALA A 220 -31.42 -3.88 2.42
CA ALA A 220 -32.21 -3.17 3.42
C ALA A 220 -31.49 -1.90 3.90
N GLY A 221 -32.23 -0.97 4.50
CA GLY A 221 -31.68 0.25 5.09
C GLY A 221 -31.24 1.32 4.08
N ALA A 222 -31.71 1.26 2.84
CA ALA A 222 -31.39 2.22 1.77
C ALA A 222 -32.64 2.52 0.91
N GLU A 223 -33.78 2.83 1.54
CA GLU A 223 -35.08 2.95 0.86
C GLU A 223 -35.14 4.18 -0.07
N GLU A 224 -34.49 5.28 0.29
CA GLU A 224 -34.37 6.47 -0.55
C GLU A 224 -33.59 6.14 -1.82
N ALA A 225 -32.44 5.48 -1.66
CA ALA A 225 -31.60 5.07 -2.78
C ALA A 225 -32.32 4.06 -3.70
N LYS A 226 -33.06 3.10 -3.12
CA LYS A 226 -33.91 2.17 -3.89
C LYS A 226 -34.99 2.90 -4.67
N THR A 227 -35.64 3.90 -4.08
CA THR A 227 -36.70 4.67 -4.73
C THR A 227 -36.15 5.40 -5.95
N GLU A 228 -34.98 6.04 -5.83
CA GLU A 228 -34.31 6.68 -6.96
C GLU A 228 -33.89 5.70 -8.06
N LEU A 229 -33.35 4.54 -7.67
CA LEU A 229 -32.91 3.52 -8.62
C LEU A 229 -34.07 2.75 -9.26
N LYS A 230 -35.27 2.78 -8.66
CA LYS A 230 -36.47 2.17 -9.24
C LYS A 230 -36.83 2.79 -10.59
N GLU A 231 -36.60 4.09 -10.77
CA GLU A 231 -36.77 4.76 -12.07
C GLU A 231 -35.86 4.15 -13.15
N ILE A 232 -34.62 3.82 -12.76
CA ILE A 232 -33.63 3.19 -13.65
C ILE A 232 -34.08 1.77 -14.02
N VAL A 233 -34.60 1.01 -13.05
CA VAL A 233 -35.18 -0.33 -13.27
C VAL A 233 -36.38 -0.27 -14.21
N GLU A 234 -37.31 0.66 -13.99
CA GLU A 234 -38.50 0.81 -14.83
C GLU A 234 -38.14 1.16 -16.28
N PHE A 235 -37.12 2.00 -16.47
CA PHE A 235 -36.62 2.31 -17.80
C PHE A 235 -35.99 1.09 -18.50
N LEU A 236 -35.16 0.32 -17.79
CA LEU A 236 -34.56 -0.90 -18.35
C LEU A 236 -35.62 -1.94 -18.75
N LYS A 237 -36.76 -1.96 -18.07
CA LYS A 237 -37.91 -2.82 -18.40
C LYS A 237 -38.75 -2.31 -19.57
N ASP A 238 -39.00 -1.00 -19.64
CA ASP A 238 -39.88 -0.38 -20.65
C ASP A 238 -39.28 0.91 -21.22
N ALA A 239 -38.20 0.77 -21.99
CA ALA A 239 -37.49 1.90 -22.58
C ALA A 239 -38.34 2.69 -23.61
N GLU A 240 -39.26 2.02 -24.31
CA GLU A 240 -40.10 2.64 -25.33
C GLU A 240 -41.04 3.69 -24.74
N ARG A 241 -41.64 3.42 -23.57
CA ARG A 241 -42.57 4.33 -22.92
C ARG A 241 -41.91 5.67 -22.60
N PHE A 242 -40.68 5.66 -22.09
CA PHE A 242 -39.93 6.89 -21.79
C PHE A 242 -39.50 7.62 -23.06
N ASN A 243 -39.06 6.89 -24.09
CA ASN A 243 -38.67 7.47 -25.38
C ASN A 243 -39.84 8.17 -26.10
N LYS A 244 -41.07 7.63 -26.02
CA LYS A 244 -42.28 8.21 -26.63
C LYS A 244 -42.64 9.59 -26.06
N ILE A 245 -42.36 9.82 -24.79
CA ILE A 245 -42.64 11.09 -24.09
C ILE A 245 -41.45 12.08 -24.23
N GLY A 246 -40.32 11.62 -24.80
CA GLY A 246 -39.12 12.44 -24.97
C GLY A 246 -38.29 12.62 -23.70
N ALA A 247 -38.49 11.75 -22.69
CA ALA A 247 -37.69 11.76 -21.48
C ALA A 247 -36.22 11.41 -21.81
N ARG A 248 -35.28 12.24 -21.31
CA ARG A 248 -33.85 11.95 -21.39
C ARG A 248 -33.43 11.28 -20.10
N ILE A 249 -32.84 10.10 -20.22
CA ILE A 249 -32.44 9.29 -19.08
C ILE A 249 -30.96 9.50 -18.79
N PRO A 250 -30.57 9.46 -17.50
CA PRO A 250 -29.18 9.53 -17.11
C PRO A 250 -28.39 8.38 -17.74
N LYS A 251 -27.32 8.74 -18.45
CA LYS A 251 -26.39 7.76 -19.02
C LYS A 251 -25.55 7.10 -17.93
N GLY A 252 -25.32 7.82 -16.84
CA GLY A 252 -24.53 7.37 -15.71
C GLY A 252 -25.14 7.77 -14.38
N VAL A 253 -25.13 6.84 -13.43
CA VAL A 253 -25.54 7.07 -12.05
C VAL A 253 -24.35 6.81 -11.13
N LEU A 254 -24.01 7.77 -10.29
CA LEU A 254 -22.96 7.66 -9.29
C LEU A 254 -23.58 7.35 -7.92
N LEU A 255 -23.28 6.18 -7.38
CA LEU A 255 -23.59 5.79 -6.01
C LEU A 255 -22.50 6.36 -5.08
N VAL A 256 -22.91 7.24 -4.19
CA VAL A 256 -22.02 7.97 -3.28
C VAL A 256 -22.33 7.58 -1.85
N GLY A 257 -21.31 7.27 -1.06
CA GLY A 257 -21.51 7.12 0.38
C GLY A 257 -20.35 6.43 1.08
N PRO A 258 -20.38 6.29 2.41
CA PRO A 258 -19.33 5.64 3.18
C PRO A 258 -19.05 4.19 2.73
N PRO A 259 -17.85 3.65 2.98
CA PRO A 259 -17.57 2.24 2.69
C PRO A 259 -18.52 1.32 3.46
N GLY A 260 -18.83 0.16 2.89
CA GLY A 260 -19.64 -0.86 3.56
C GLY A 260 -21.16 -0.60 3.59
N THR A 261 -21.68 0.46 2.96
CA THR A 261 -23.13 0.74 2.90
C THR A 261 -23.89 -0.07 1.83
N GLY A 262 -23.22 -1.01 1.15
CA GLY A 262 -23.88 -1.90 0.20
C GLY A 262 -24.04 -1.34 -1.22
N LYS A 263 -23.26 -0.33 -1.64
CA LYS A 263 -23.29 0.24 -3.00
C LYS A 263 -23.20 -0.83 -4.11
N THR A 264 -22.24 -1.75 -4.00
CA THR A 264 -22.05 -2.86 -4.95
C THR A 264 -23.22 -3.84 -4.92
N LEU A 265 -23.80 -4.10 -3.73
CA LEU A 265 -24.97 -4.97 -3.57
C LEU A 265 -26.21 -4.34 -4.20
N LEU A 266 -26.41 -3.03 -4.00
CA LEU A 266 -27.50 -2.25 -4.57
C LEU A 266 -27.42 -2.21 -6.10
N ALA A 267 -26.23 -2.02 -6.67
CA ALA A 267 -26.03 -2.08 -8.12
C ALA A 267 -26.40 -3.46 -8.71
N LYS A 268 -26.03 -4.56 -8.02
CA LYS A 268 -26.45 -5.91 -8.41
C LYS A 268 -27.96 -6.10 -8.31
N ALA A 269 -28.59 -5.57 -7.26
CA ALA A 269 -30.04 -5.63 -7.07
C ALA A 269 -30.80 -4.89 -8.18
N VAL A 270 -30.31 -3.73 -8.65
CA VAL A 270 -30.89 -3.02 -9.81
C VAL A 270 -30.90 -3.91 -11.06
N ALA A 271 -29.81 -4.62 -11.32
CA ALA A 271 -29.71 -5.52 -12.46
C ALA A 271 -30.64 -6.74 -12.35
N GLY A 272 -30.71 -7.35 -11.16
CA GLY A 272 -31.60 -8.48 -10.88
C GLY A 272 -33.08 -8.10 -11.00
N GLU A 273 -33.45 -6.93 -10.46
CA GLU A 273 -34.81 -6.37 -10.58
C GLU A 273 -35.18 -6.08 -12.03
N ALA A 274 -34.26 -5.50 -12.82
CA ALA A 274 -34.46 -5.22 -14.24
C ALA A 274 -34.39 -6.47 -15.12
N GLY A 275 -33.77 -7.56 -14.65
CA GLY A 275 -33.57 -8.79 -15.41
C GLY A 275 -32.58 -8.64 -16.57
N VAL A 276 -31.59 -7.75 -16.43
CA VAL A 276 -30.63 -7.38 -17.49
C VAL A 276 -29.23 -7.93 -17.22
N THR A 277 -28.38 -7.95 -18.25
CA THR A 277 -26.98 -8.39 -18.09
C THR A 277 -26.19 -7.40 -17.24
N PHE A 278 -25.42 -7.90 -16.27
CA PHE A 278 -24.61 -7.08 -15.36
C PHE A 278 -23.12 -7.29 -15.57
N PHE A 279 -22.42 -6.25 -16.02
CA PHE A 279 -20.95 -6.21 -16.11
C PHE A 279 -20.39 -5.49 -14.89
N SER A 280 -19.42 -6.09 -14.21
CA SER A 280 -18.80 -5.50 -13.01
C SER A 280 -17.29 -5.43 -13.19
N ILE A 281 -16.71 -4.28 -12.91
CA ILE A 281 -15.26 -4.07 -12.93
C ILE A 281 -14.85 -3.10 -11.80
N SER A 282 -13.72 -3.35 -11.14
CA SER A 282 -13.13 -2.34 -10.26
C SER A 282 -12.32 -1.37 -11.11
N ALA A 283 -12.46 -0.06 -10.85
CA ALA A 283 -11.69 0.95 -11.58
C ALA A 283 -10.17 0.79 -11.39
N SER A 284 -9.73 0.20 -10.28
CA SER A 284 -8.33 -0.12 -10.02
C SER A 284 -7.74 -1.10 -11.06
N GLU A 285 -8.57 -1.94 -11.68
CA GLU A 285 -8.14 -2.88 -12.73
C GLU A 285 -7.78 -2.21 -14.06
N PHE A 286 -8.14 -0.93 -14.21
CA PHE A 286 -7.79 -0.15 -15.38
C PHE A 286 -6.41 0.48 -15.30
N VAL A 287 -5.77 0.48 -14.11
CA VAL A 287 -4.45 1.07 -13.86
C VAL A 287 -3.39 -0.02 -13.97
N GLU A 288 -2.71 -0.11 -15.11
CA GLU A 288 -1.65 -1.12 -15.35
C GLU A 288 -0.31 -0.50 -15.73
N LEU A 289 0.76 -1.30 -15.64
CA LEU A 289 2.12 -0.88 -16.00
C LEU A 289 2.30 -0.55 -17.50
N PHE A 290 1.38 -1.02 -18.36
CA PHE A 290 1.47 -0.86 -19.79
C PHE A 290 0.53 0.25 -20.28
N VAL A 291 1.13 1.31 -20.84
CA VAL A 291 0.40 2.47 -21.38
C VAL A 291 -0.64 2.03 -22.42
N GLY A 292 -1.87 2.53 -22.27
CA GLY A 292 -2.97 2.31 -23.21
C GLY A 292 -3.74 0.99 -23.07
N THR A 293 -3.34 0.10 -22.16
CA THR A 293 -4.08 -1.14 -21.87
C THR A 293 -5.41 -0.86 -21.17
N GLY A 294 -5.43 0.05 -20.19
CA GLY A 294 -6.66 0.49 -19.52
C GLY A 294 -7.69 1.06 -20.51
N ALA A 295 -7.27 1.98 -21.39
CA ALA A 295 -8.14 2.53 -22.43
C ALA A 295 -8.68 1.46 -23.39
N ALA A 296 -7.88 0.44 -23.76
CA ALA A 296 -8.37 -0.65 -24.59
C ALA A 296 -9.45 -1.49 -23.88
N ARG A 297 -9.27 -1.79 -22.59
CA ARG A 297 -10.27 -2.51 -21.78
C ARG A 297 -11.58 -1.76 -21.66
N VAL A 298 -11.53 -0.44 -21.47
CA VAL A 298 -12.73 0.40 -21.45
C VAL A 298 -13.49 0.24 -22.77
N ARG A 299 -12.81 0.34 -23.93
CA ARG A 299 -13.45 0.14 -25.24
C ARG A 299 -14.09 -1.24 -25.37
N ASP A 300 -13.37 -2.28 -24.98
CA ASP A 300 -13.85 -3.67 -25.08
C ASP A 300 -15.06 -3.92 -24.16
N LEU A 301 -15.04 -3.40 -22.93
CA LEU A 301 -16.15 -3.48 -21.97
C LEU A 301 -17.42 -2.87 -22.55
N PHE A 302 -17.32 -1.65 -23.08
CA PHE A 302 -18.46 -0.97 -23.70
C PHE A 302 -18.93 -1.66 -24.99
N ALA A 303 -18.03 -2.22 -25.79
CA ALA A 303 -18.39 -3.00 -26.98
C ALA A 303 -19.16 -4.28 -26.62
N GLN A 304 -18.79 -4.96 -25.52
CA GLN A 304 -19.49 -6.14 -25.02
C GLN A 304 -20.86 -5.79 -24.42
N ALA A 305 -20.95 -4.70 -23.66
CA ALA A 305 -22.20 -4.22 -23.10
C ALA A 305 -23.22 -3.84 -24.18
N LYS A 306 -22.76 -3.18 -25.26
CA LYS A 306 -23.59 -2.87 -26.45
C LYS A 306 -24.17 -4.13 -27.10
N LYS A 307 -23.39 -5.20 -27.21
CA LYS A 307 -23.84 -6.47 -27.81
C LYS A 307 -24.91 -7.18 -26.98
N ASN A 308 -24.89 -7.00 -25.66
CA ASN A 308 -25.80 -7.63 -24.72
C ASN A 308 -26.84 -6.64 -24.16
N ALA A 309 -27.13 -5.55 -24.88
CA ALA A 309 -28.14 -4.58 -24.46
C ALA A 309 -29.56 -5.20 -24.47
N PRO A 310 -30.42 -4.92 -23.48
CA PRO A 310 -30.21 -4.02 -22.35
C PRO A 310 -29.22 -4.58 -21.30
N SER A 311 -28.30 -3.73 -20.84
CA SER A 311 -27.27 -4.12 -19.87
C SER A 311 -26.84 -2.97 -18.95
N ILE A 312 -26.24 -3.33 -17.82
CA ILE A 312 -25.65 -2.41 -16.85
C ILE A 312 -24.15 -2.65 -16.78
N ILE A 313 -23.37 -1.57 -16.81
CA ILE A 313 -21.94 -1.58 -16.48
C ILE A 313 -21.79 -0.98 -15.10
N PHE A 314 -21.23 -1.73 -14.16
CA PHE A 314 -20.89 -1.26 -12.81
C PHE A 314 -19.38 -1.09 -12.66
N ILE A 315 -18.97 0.12 -12.28
CA ILE A 315 -17.58 0.50 -12.01
C ILE A 315 -17.43 0.79 -10.52
N ASP A 316 -16.80 -0.10 -9.77
CA ASP A 316 -16.50 0.14 -8.34
C ASP A 316 -15.24 1.00 -8.16
N GLU A 317 -15.12 1.67 -7.02
CA GLU A 317 -13.96 2.51 -6.66
C GLU A 317 -13.57 3.53 -7.74
N LEU A 318 -14.54 4.27 -8.30
CA LEU A 318 -14.31 5.20 -9.41
C LEU A 318 -13.18 6.22 -9.12
N ASP A 319 -12.92 6.53 -7.84
CA ASP A 319 -11.83 7.39 -7.38
C ASP A 319 -10.42 6.82 -7.65
N ALA A 320 -10.28 5.56 -8.04
CA ALA A 320 -9.02 4.97 -8.51
C ALA A 320 -8.57 5.56 -9.85
N ILE A 321 -9.49 5.89 -10.77
CA ILE A 321 -9.19 6.50 -12.08
C ILE A 321 -9.69 7.94 -12.20
N GLY A 322 -10.69 8.32 -11.41
CA GLY A 322 -11.42 9.58 -11.56
C GLY A 322 -10.91 10.77 -10.76
N LYS A 323 -9.75 10.73 -10.09
CA LYS A 323 -9.26 11.86 -9.30
C LYS A 323 -8.88 13.03 -10.20
N SER A 324 -9.27 14.23 -9.79
CA SER A 324 -8.87 15.47 -10.47
C SER A 324 -7.34 15.62 -10.45
N ARG A 325 -6.78 16.12 -11.55
CA ARG A 325 -5.36 16.48 -11.65
C ARG A 325 -4.92 17.35 -10.47
N SER A 326 -4.09 16.83 -9.57
CA SER A 326 -3.29 17.70 -8.69
C SER A 326 -2.13 18.21 -9.54
N SER A 327 -2.36 19.29 -10.28
CA SER A 327 -1.32 20.01 -11.00
C SER A 327 -0.28 20.57 -10.02
N GLY A 328 0.82 19.83 -9.81
CA GLY A 328 1.94 20.28 -8.98
C GLY A 328 3.04 19.22 -8.83
N SER A 329 4.15 19.45 -9.53
CA SER A 329 5.50 18.88 -9.30
C SER A 329 5.78 17.43 -9.75
N GLY A 330 6.24 17.29 -11.00
CA GLY A 330 7.54 16.66 -11.25
C GLY A 330 7.67 15.13 -11.16
N THR A 331 6.66 14.33 -11.54
CA THR A 331 6.88 12.89 -11.82
C THR A 331 6.10 12.47 -13.06
N SER A 332 6.68 12.80 -14.22
CA SER A 332 6.14 12.48 -15.55
C SER A 332 6.26 10.97 -15.80
N GLY A 333 5.13 10.25 -15.75
CA GLY A 333 5.08 8.84 -16.16
C GLY A 333 3.90 8.04 -15.61
N SER A 334 3.51 8.23 -14.35
CA SER A 334 2.44 7.43 -13.73
C SER A 334 1.02 7.99 -13.91
N ASN A 335 0.89 9.31 -14.16
CA ASN A 335 -0.42 9.95 -14.28
C ASN A 335 -1.01 9.84 -15.70
N ASP A 336 -0.16 9.65 -16.72
CA ASP A 336 -0.58 9.69 -18.13
C ASP A 336 -1.50 8.52 -18.50
N GLU A 337 -1.26 7.33 -17.94
CA GLU A 337 -2.05 6.13 -18.20
C GLU A 337 -3.46 6.24 -17.60
N ARG A 338 -3.54 6.67 -16.34
CA ARG A 338 -4.79 6.93 -15.64
C ARG A 338 -5.64 7.97 -16.37
N GLU A 339 -5.02 9.07 -16.78
CA GLU A 339 -5.71 10.13 -17.52
C GLU A 339 -6.19 9.66 -18.89
N GLN A 340 -5.38 8.88 -19.60
CA GLN A 340 -5.77 8.30 -20.88
C GLN A 340 -6.99 7.38 -20.71
N THR A 341 -6.99 6.53 -19.69
CA THR A 341 -8.09 5.62 -19.42
C THR A 341 -9.36 6.37 -18.98
N LEU A 342 -9.23 7.41 -18.14
CA LEU A 342 -10.34 8.29 -17.77
C LEU A 342 -10.95 8.98 -18.99
N ASN A 343 -10.13 9.58 -19.85
CA ASN A 343 -10.59 10.24 -21.07
C ASN A 343 -11.28 9.26 -22.02
N GLN A 344 -10.81 8.02 -22.10
CA GLN A 344 -11.47 6.99 -22.89
C GLN A 344 -12.84 6.63 -22.31
N LEU A 345 -12.98 6.50 -20.98
CA LEU A 345 -14.28 6.29 -20.33
C LEU A 345 -15.25 7.42 -20.64
N LEU A 346 -14.80 8.68 -20.53
CA LEU A 346 -15.59 9.86 -20.87
C LEU A 346 -16.03 9.86 -22.35
N THR A 347 -15.11 9.50 -23.26
CA THR A 347 -15.38 9.43 -24.70
C THR A 347 -16.42 8.36 -25.02
N GLU A 348 -16.33 7.19 -24.39
CA GLU A 348 -17.36 6.15 -24.53
C GLU A 348 -18.69 6.69 -24.00
N MET A 349 -18.75 7.22 -22.78
CA MET A 349 -19.99 7.77 -22.17
C MET A 349 -20.68 8.83 -23.06
N ASP A 350 -19.90 9.75 -23.61
CA ASP A 350 -20.41 10.81 -24.49
C ASP A 350 -20.90 10.22 -25.83
N GLY A 351 -20.21 9.19 -26.35
CA GLY A 351 -20.50 8.52 -27.62
C GLY A 351 -21.77 7.66 -27.67
N PHE A 352 -22.47 7.44 -26.54
CA PHE A 352 -23.73 6.68 -26.52
C PHE A 352 -24.95 7.53 -26.92
N SER A 353 -25.80 6.96 -27.78
CA SER A 353 -27.20 7.39 -27.92
C SER A 353 -28.10 6.38 -27.21
N PRO A 354 -28.93 6.79 -26.22
CA PRO A 354 -29.86 5.87 -25.54
C PRO A 354 -30.93 5.28 -26.47
N LYS A 355 -30.98 5.72 -27.74
CA LYS A 355 -31.87 5.21 -28.77
C LYS A 355 -31.35 3.97 -29.50
N GLU A 356 -30.04 3.72 -29.51
CA GLU A 356 -29.43 2.64 -30.31
C GLU A 356 -29.17 1.37 -29.50
N ALA A 357 -28.71 1.51 -28.24
CA ALA A 357 -28.51 0.42 -27.31
C ALA A 357 -28.73 0.93 -25.88
N VAL A 358 -29.60 0.27 -25.12
CA VAL A 358 -29.90 0.64 -23.73
C VAL A 358 -28.79 0.14 -22.82
N VAL A 359 -27.79 0.98 -22.58
CA VAL A 359 -26.67 0.71 -21.67
C VAL A 359 -26.63 1.79 -20.61
N ILE A 360 -26.59 1.40 -19.34
CA ILE A 360 -26.51 2.32 -18.20
C ILE A 360 -25.21 2.06 -17.44
N VAL A 361 -24.50 3.13 -17.11
CA VAL A 361 -23.26 3.05 -16.34
C VAL A 361 -23.55 3.41 -14.88
N LEU A 362 -23.47 2.42 -14.00
CA LEU A 362 -23.45 2.65 -12.56
C LEU A 362 -22.00 2.76 -12.10
N ALA A 363 -21.68 3.71 -11.22
CA ALA A 363 -20.37 3.76 -10.58
C ALA A 363 -20.52 3.98 -9.08
N ALA A 364 -19.55 3.50 -8.29
CA ALA A 364 -19.52 3.72 -6.86
C ALA A 364 -18.25 4.47 -6.43
N THR A 365 -18.40 5.38 -5.46
CA THR A 365 -17.25 6.04 -4.82
C THR A 365 -17.51 6.24 -3.33
N ASN A 366 -16.43 6.17 -2.54
CA ASN A 366 -16.44 6.58 -1.14
C ASN A 366 -16.02 8.04 -0.95
N ARG A 367 -15.49 8.67 -2.01
CA ARG A 367 -14.85 9.99 -1.99
C ARG A 367 -15.29 10.85 -3.18
N PRO A 368 -16.57 11.24 -3.24
CA PRO A 368 -17.11 12.04 -4.34
C PRO A 368 -16.34 13.36 -4.54
N GLU A 369 -15.83 13.94 -3.46
CA GLU A 369 -15.09 15.21 -3.45
C GLU A 369 -13.74 15.14 -4.18
N THR A 370 -13.16 13.95 -4.33
CA THR A 370 -11.87 13.77 -5.02
C THR A 370 -12.03 13.59 -6.52
N LEU A 371 -13.25 13.36 -7.00
CA LEU A 371 -13.52 13.08 -8.41
C LEU A 371 -13.38 14.34 -9.28
N ASP A 372 -12.92 14.14 -10.52
CA ASP A 372 -12.85 15.17 -11.54
C ASP A 372 -14.27 15.65 -11.87
N ALA A 373 -14.48 16.96 -11.82
CA ALA A 373 -15.73 17.60 -12.18
C ALA A 373 -16.19 17.26 -13.61
N ALA A 374 -15.27 16.86 -14.50
CA ALA A 374 -15.60 16.37 -15.83
C ALA A 374 -16.51 15.13 -15.79
N LEU A 375 -16.37 14.23 -14.80
CA LEU A 375 -17.21 13.04 -14.65
C LEU A 375 -18.65 13.39 -14.28
N LEU A 376 -18.86 14.47 -13.53
CA LEU A 376 -20.15 14.87 -12.98
C LEU A 376 -20.95 15.79 -13.92
N ARG A 377 -20.47 16.02 -15.15
CA ARG A 377 -21.15 16.88 -16.12
C ARG A 377 -22.39 16.18 -16.71
N PRO A 378 -23.43 16.93 -17.09
CA PRO A 378 -24.61 16.38 -17.76
C PRO A 378 -24.23 15.52 -18.98
N GLY A 379 -24.82 14.33 -19.07
CA GLY A 379 -24.50 13.32 -20.10
C GLY A 379 -23.44 12.30 -19.71
N ARG A 380 -22.85 12.40 -18.51
CA ARG A 380 -21.92 11.43 -17.92
C ARG A 380 -22.52 10.83 -16.66
N PHE A 381 -21.98 11.13 -15.48
CA PHE A 381 -22.61 10.82 -14.18
C PHE A 381 -23.49 11.98 -13.74
N ASP A 382 -24.63 12.11 -14.41
CA ASP A 382 -25.58 13.22 -14.22
C ASP A 382 -26.53 12.98 -13.05
N ARG A 383 -26.72 11.73 -12.61
CA ARG A 383 -27.44 11.41 -11.38
C ARG A 383 -26.49 10.94 -10.29
N GLN A 384 -26.66 11.48 -9.09
CA GLN A 384 -25.93 11.05 -7.89
C GLN A 384 -26.94 10.54 -6.88
N VAL A 385 -26.77 9.29 -6.46
CA VAL A 385 -27.63 8.65 -5.45
C VAL A 385 -26.80 8.47 -4.19
N LEU A 386 -27.25 9.10 -3.11
CA LEU A 386 -26.62 8.96 -1.80
C LEU A 386 -27.02 7.62 -1.17
N VAL A 387 -26.03 6.85 -0.76
CA VAL A 387 -26.18 5.57 -0.05
C VAL A 387 -25.49 5.72 1.30
N ASP A 388 -26.22 6.30 2.25
CA ASP A 388 -25.72 6.59 3.59
C ASP A 388 -25.79 5.35 4.50
N ARG A 389 -25.31 5.51 5.74
CA ARG A 389 -25.44 4.50 6.78
C ARG A 389 -26.90 4.29 7.16
N PRO A 390 -27.30 3.05 7.48
CA PRO A 390 -28.67 2.74 7.86
C PRO A 390 -29.06 3.37 9.21
N ASP A 391 -30.32 3.81 9.29
CA ASP A 391 -30.97 4.20 10.53
C ASP A 391 -31.32 2.96 11.40
N LEU A 392 -31.92 3.17 12.58
CA LEU A 392 -32.28 2.05 13.47
C LEU A 392 -33.16 0.99 12.79
N ALA A 393 -34.15 1.43 11.99
CA ALA A 393 -35.05 0.52 11.27
C ALA A 393 -34.30 -0.24 10.17
N GLY A 394 -33.42 0.43 9.43
CA GLY A 394 -32.53 -0.15 8.44
C GLY A 394 -31.57 -1.16 9.04
N ARG A 395 -30.94 -0.84 10.17
CA ARG A 395 -30.03 -1.77 10.88
C ARG A 395 -30.76 -3.04 11.30
N LEU A 396 -31.97 -2.91 11.85
CA LEU A 396 -32.82 -4.04 12.21
C LEU A 396 -33.14 -4.91 10.99
N ALA A 397 -33.59 -4.30 9.89
CA ALA A 397 -33.91 -5.04 8.66
C ALA A 397 -32.68 -5.74 8.06
N ILE A 398 -31.50 -5.11 8.09
CA ILE A 398 -30.25 -5.73 7.66
C ILE A 398 -29.91 -6.94 8.56
N LEU A 399 -30.02 -6.78 9.88
CA LEU A 399 -29.78 -7.86 10.83
C LEU A 399 -30.72 -9.04 10.59
N GLU A 400 -32.00 -8.80 10.30
CA GLU A 400 -32.97 -9.85 9.98
C GLU A 400 -32.57 -10.67 8.74
N ILE A 401 -32.11 -10.01 7.67
CA ILE A 401 -31.64 -10.69 6.44
C ILE A 401 -30.44 -11.59 6.74
N TYR A 402 -29.46 -11.10 7.50
CA TYR A 402 -28.26 -11.88 7.82
C TYR A 402 -28.53 -12.95 8.88
N ALA A 403 -29.46 -12.70 9.81
CA ALA A 403 -29.89 -13.66 10.82
C ALA A 403 -30.52 -14.92 10.19
N GLN A 404 -31.22 -14.81 9.07
CA GLN A 404 -31.79 -15.96 8.35
C GLN A 404 -30.73 -16.96 7.86
N ARG A 405 -29.47 -16.52 7.71
CA ARG A 405 -28.37 -17.38 7.25
C ARG A 405 -27.69 -18.15 8.38
N VAL A 406 -28.05 -17.88 9.63
CA VAL A 406 -27.40 -18.41 10.83
C VAL A 406 -28.44 -19.08 11.75
N GLN A 407 -28.03 -20.12 12.48
CA GLN A 407 -28.89 -20.76 13.47
C GLN A 407 -28.94 -19.90 14.75
N MET A 408 -30.01 -19.14 14.92
CA MET A 408 -30.22 -18.24 16.05
C MET A 408 -30.90 -18.94 17.23
N GLY A 409 -30.51 -18.58 18.46
CA GLY A 409 -31.19 -18.95 19.69
C GLY A 409 -32.50 -18.16 19.86
N GLU A 410 -33.41 -18.69 20.69
CA GLU A 410 -34.69 -18.04 21.01
C GLU A 410 -34.52 -16.80 21.90
N ASP A 411 -33.37 -16.68 22.55
CA ASP A 411 -32.98 -15.57 23.43
C ASP A 411 -32.49 -14.32 22.67
N VAL A 412 -32.31 -14.40 21.35
CA VAL A 412 -31.72 -13.32 20.56
C VAL A 412 -32.73 -12.21 20.28
N ASN A 413 -32.42 -11.00 20.74
CA ASN A 413 -33.20 -9.80 20.47
C ASN A 413 -32.45 -8.88 19.49
N LEU A 414 -32.77 -9.01 18.20
CA LEU A 414 -32.17 -8.20 17.12
C LEU A 414 -32.43 -6.70 17.28
N LYS A 415 -33.56 -6.30 17.87
CA LYS A 415 -33.87 -4.88 18.11
C LYS A 415 -32.94 -4.27 19.15
N ALA A 416 -32.62 -5.01 20.21
CA ALA A 416 -31.62 -4.58 21.19
C ALA A 416 -30.24 -4.42 20.53
N ILE A 417 -29.84 -5.38 19.69
CA ILE A 417 -28.57 -5.33 18.95
C ILE A 417 -28.50 -4.13 18.00
N ALA A 418 -29.58 -3.83 17.26
CA ALA A 418 -29.66 -2.67 16.38
C ALA A 418 -29.51 -1.33 17.13
N THR A 419 -29.99 -1.28 18.37
CA THR A 419 -29.88 -0.10 19.25
C THR A 419 -28.45 0.07 19.78
N GLN A 420 -27.74 -1.05 20.04
CA GLN A 420 -26.36 -1.05 20.54
C GLN A 420 -25.30 -0.86 19.44
N THR A 421 -25.71 -0.76 18.17
CA THR A 421 -24.81 -0.64 17.01
C THR A 421 -25.02 0.65 16.20
N PRO A 422 -25.11 1.84 16.86
CA PRO A 422 -25.30 3.09 16.13
C PRO A 422 -24.10 3.38 15.23
N GLY A 423 -24.39 3.87 14.02
CA GLY A 423 -23.38 4.20 13.03
C GLY A 423 -22.70 3.02 12.33
N PHE A 424 -23.09 1.76 12.61
CA PHE A 424 -22.61 0.60 11.86
C PHE A 424 -23.13 0.63 10.42
N ALA A 425 -22.26 0.35 9.45
CA ALA A 425 -22.66 0.15 8.06
C ALA A 425 -23.20 -1.27 7.84
N GLY A 426 -23.85 -1.53 6.70
CA GLY A 426 -24.39 -2.86 6.37
C GLY A 426 -23.32 -3.97 6.39
N ALA A 427 -22.11 -3.67 5.94
CA ALA A 427 -20.98 -4.60 6.02
C ALA A 427 -20.53 -4.88 7.47
N ASP A 428 -20.59 -3.88 8.35
CA ASP A 428 -20.24 -4.05 9.76
C ASP A 428 -21.27 -4.94 10.48
N LEU A 429 -22.56 -4.78 10.15
CA LEU A 429 -23.63 -5.64 10.67
C LEU A 429 -23.54 -7.07 10.14
N ALA A 430 -23.20 -7.24 8.86
CA ALA A 430 -22.95 -8.57 8.28
C ALA A 430 -21.77 -9.26 8.99
N ASN A 431 -20.69 -8.50 9.23
CA ASN A 431 -19.53 -9.00 9.96
C ASN A 431 -19.89 -9.32 11.42
N LEU A 432 -20.71 -8.49 12.08
CA LEU A 432 -21.17 -8.72 13.44
C LEU A 432 -21.91 -10.06 13.59
N VAL A 433 -22.85 -10.36 12.69
CA VAL A 433 -23.59 -11.63 12.69
C VAL A 433 -22.63 -12.80 12.47
N ASN A 434 -21.67 -12.65 11.56
CA ASN A 434 -20.67 -13.68 11.30
C ASN A 434 -19.74 -13.91 12.51
N GLU A 435 -19.27 -12.85 13.17
CA GLU A 435 -18.45 -12.95 14.37
C GLU A 435 -19.23 -13.62 15.53
N ALA A 436 -20.50 -13.28 15.72
CA ALA A 436 -21.35 -13.97 16.71
C ALA A 436 -21.48 -15.47 16.42
N ALA A 437 -21.65 -15.84 15.13
CA ALA A 437 -21.68 -17.24 14.72
C ALA A 437 -20.35 -17.97 14.96
N LEU A 438 -19.22 -17.32 14.65
CA LEU A 438 -17.88 -17.87 14.91
C LEU A 438 -17.60 -18.04 16.41
N LEU A 439 -18.07 -17.12 17.25
CA LEU A 439 -17.95 -17.23 18.71
C LEU A 439 -18.78 -18.39 19.27
N ALA A 440 -20.02 -18.54 18.82
CA ALA A 440 -20.86 -19.68 19.19
C ALA A 440 -20.20 -21.01 18.78
N ALA A 441 -19.69 -21.10 17.55
CA ALA A 441 -18.98 -22.27 17.05
C ALA A 441 -17.69 -22.55 17.84
N ARG A 442 -16.89 -21.52 18.17
CA ARG A 442 -15.69 -21.64 19.01
C ARG A 442 -16.01 -22.20 20.40
N ASN A 443 -17.17 -21.84 20.94
CA ASN A 443 -17.67 -22.30 22.22
C ASN A 443 -18.43 -23.64 22.14
N ASN A 444 -18.37 -24.34 20.99
CA ASN A 444 -19.07 -25.59 20.70
C ASN A 444 -20.60 -25.52 20.91
N ARG A 445 -21.21 -24.36 20.62
CA ARG A 445 -22.68 -24.20 20.64
C ARG A 445 -23.24 -24.41 19.24
N GLU A 446 -24.42 -25.03 19.17
CA GLU A 446 -25.14 -25.23 17.90
C GLU A 446 -25.91 -23.98 17.45
N LYS A 447 -26.36 -23.15 18.40
CA LYS A 447 -27.11 -21.91 18.15
C LYS A 447 -26.38 -20.69 18.70
N VAL A 448 -26.52 -19.57 18.01
CA VAL A 448 -25.99 -18.27 18.42
C VAL A 448 -26.89 -17.65 19.48
N SER A 449 -26.32 -17.26 20.61
CA SER A 449 -27.04 -16.65 21.74
C SER A 449 -26.85 -15.13 21.79
N GLN A 450 -27.64 -14.44 22.61
CA GLN A 450 -27.50 -12.99 22.83
C GLN A 450 -26.10 -12.63 23.37
N ILE A 451 -25.49 -13.52 24.16
CA ILE A 451 -24.15 -13.33 24.73
C ILE A 451 -23.09 -13.28 23.62
N ASP A 452 -23.23 -14.11 22.59
CA ASP A 452 -22.29 -14.15 21.46
C ASP A 452 -22.37 -12.85 20.66
N PHE A 453 -23.56 -12.26 20.51
CA PHE A 453 -23.71 -10.92 19.92
C PHE A 453 -23.07 -9.83 20.74
N LYS A 454 -23.23 -9.86 22.08
CA LYS A 454 -22.60 -8.87 22.97
C LYS A 454 -21.07 -8.92 22.84
N GLU A 455 -20.48 -10.12 22.88
CA GLU A 455 -19.03 -10.30 22.67
C GLU A 455 -18.59 -9.89 21.25
N ALA A 456 -19.42 -10.16 20.23
CA ALA A 456 -19.13 -9.75 18.85
C ALA A 456 -19.16 -8.23 18.67
N ILE A 457 -20.11 -7.50 19.27
CA ILE A 457 -20.14 -6.02 19.23
C ILE A 457 -18.85 -5.46 19.82
N GLU A 458 -18.46 -5.94 21.00
CA GLU A 458 -17.21 -5.51 21.65
C GLU A 458 -15.98 -5.80 20.81
N ARG A 459 -15.96 -6.95 20.13
CA ARG A 459 -14.87 -7.33 19.25
C ARG A 459 -14.80 -6.46 17.99
N VAL A 460 -15.93 -6.07 17.42
CA VAL A 460 -15.99 -5.17 16.26
C VAL A 460 -15.54 -3.75 16.66
N ILE A 461 -15.92 -3.27 17.85
CA ILE A 461 -15.59 -1.92 18.32
C ILE A 461 -14.16 -1.82 18.87
N ALA A 462 -13.80 -2.68 19.83
CA ALA A 462 -12.54 -2.62 20.59
C ALA A 462 -11.46 -3.57 20.06
N GLY A 463 -11.82 -4.49 19.17
CA GLY A 463 -10.91 -5.49 18.63
C GLY A 463 -10.76 -6.73 19.51
N LEU A 464 -9.81 -7.58 19.11
CA LEU A 464 -9.49 -8.85 19.76
C LEU A 464 -8.94 -8.68 21.18
N GLU A 465 -9.47 -9.46 22.12
CA GLU A 465 -8.90 -9.58 23.47
C GLU A 465 -7.50 -10.21 23.41
N LYS A 466 -6.52 -9.56 24.04
CA LYS A 466 -5.13 -10.02 24.07
C LYS A 466 -4.80 -10.72 25.38
N LYS A 467 -5.08 -12.02 25.43
CA LYS A 467 -4.68 -12.88 26.57
C LYS A 467 -3.16 -12.94 26.83
N SER A 468 -2.34 -12.65 25.81
CA SER A 468 -0.88 -12.65 25.94
C SER A 468 -0.30 -11.35 26.50
N ARG A 469 -1.07 -10.26 26.54
CA ARG A 469 -0.61 -8.96 27.05
C ARG A 469 -1.00 -8.84 28.51
N VAL A 470 -0.14 -9.34 29.39
CA VAL A 470 -0.31 -9.21 30.84
C VAL A 470 0.24 -7.86 31.27
N LEU A 471 -0.60 -7.01 31.86
CA LEU A 471 -0.20 -5.74 32.46
C LEU A 471 0.44 -5.98 33.82
N SER A 472 1.45 -5.18 34.17
CA SER A 472 1.93 -5.17 35.56
C SER A 472 0.86 -4.62 36.50
N GLU A 473 0.89 -5.01 37.78
CA GLU A 473 -0.06 -4.50 38.80
C GLU A 473 -0.11 -2.96 38.82
N LYS A 474 1.04 -2.30 38.63
CA LYS A 474 1.12 -0.85 38.56
C LYS A 474 0.39 -0.29 37.33
N GLU A 475 0.60 -0.88 36.16
CA GLU A 475 -0.08 -0.47 34.93
C GLU A 475 -1.59 -0.76 35.01
N LYS A 476 -1.96 -1.93 35.54
CA LYS A 476 -3.37 -2.32 35.76
C LYS A 476 -4.07 -1.30 36.67
N ASN A 477 -3.40 -0.86 37.73
CA ASN A 477 -3.91 0.19 38.62
C ASN A 477 -4.09 1.54 37.90
N ILE A 478 -3.09 1.97 37.11
CA ILE A 478 -3.19 3.22 36.33
C ILE A 478 -4.36 3.16 35.34
N VAL A 479 -4.47 2.07 34.58
CA VAL A 479 -5.55 1.86 33.61
C VAL A 479 -6.91 1.83 34.31
N ALA A 480 -7.03 1.20 35.48
CA ALA A 480 -8.28 1.17 36.23
C ALA A 480 -8.75 2.58 36.62
N TYR A 481 -7.87 3.41 37.19
CA TYR A 481 -8.21 4.80 37.49
C TYR A 481 -8.52 5.62 36.24
N HIS A 482 -7.82 5.38 35.13
CA HIS A 482 -8.06 6.02 33.85
C HIS A 482 -9.48 5.74 33.32
N GLU A 483 -9.86 4.47 33.24
CA GLU A 483 -11.17 4.08 32.72
C GLU A 483 -12.32 4.52 33.64
N VAL A 484 -12.15 4.41 34.96
CA VAL A 484 -13.15 4.92 35.91
C VAL A 484 -13.25 6.44 35.83
N GLY A 485 -12.16 7.14 35.54
CA GLY A 485 -12.16 8.59 35.27
C GLY A 485 -13.10 8.97 34.13
N HIS A 486 -13.00 8.28 32.98
CA HIS A 486 -13.93 8.48 31.86
C HIS A 486 -15.38 8.17 32.22
N ALA A 487 -15.61 7.08 32.95
CA ALA A 487 -16.94 6.64 33.31
C ALA A 487 -17.64 7.59 34.30
N LEU A 488 -16.92 8.04 35.32
CA LEU A 488 -17.47 8.91 36.36
C LEU A 488 -17.80 10.30 35.80
N VAL A 489 -16.90 10.86 35.00
CA VAL A 489 -17.17 12.14 34.31
C VAL A 489 -18.30 11.98 33.29
N GLY A 490 -18.34 10.86 32.56
CA GLY A 490 -19.40 10.57 31.60
C GLY A 490 -20.78 10.35 32.24
N ALA A 491 -20.85 9.80 33.45
CA ALA A 491 -22.11 9.63 34.19
C ALA A 491 -22.72 10.98 34.60
N VAL A 492 -21.86 11.92 34.97
CA VAL A 492 -22.24 13.26 35.41
C VAL A 492 -22.57 14.18 34.22
N MET A 493 -21.98 13.92 33.05
CA MET A 493 -22.13 14.73 31.83
C MET A 493 -23.00 14.02 30.77
N PRO A 494 -24.30 14.36 30.65
CA PRO A 494 -25.22 13.61 29.80
C PRO A 494 -24.95 13.71 28.29
N GLY A 495 -24.24 14.76 27.83
CA GLY A 495 -23.93 14.96 26.41
C GLY A 495 -23.06 13.87 25.77
N GLY A 496 -22.40 13.03 26.57
CA GLY A 496 -21.53 11.95 26.09
C GLY A 496 -22.20 10.59 25.86
N GLY A 497 -23.49 10.44 26.16
CA GLY A 497 -24.21 9.16 26.14
C GLY A 497 -24.04 8.34 27.42
N ARG A 498 -24.78 7.22 27.54
CA ARG A 498 -24.83 6.41 28.76
C ARG A 498 -23.65 5.44 28.81
N VAL A 499 -22.94 5.39 29.95
CA VAL A 499 -21.83 4.46 30.17
C VAL A 499 -22.36 3.06 30.48
N GLU A 500 -22.15 2.08 29.60
CA GLU A 500 -22.71 0.73 29.75
C GLU A 500 -21.73 -0.23 30.44
N LYS A 501 -20.43 -0.05 30.20
CA LYS A 501 -19.39 -1.00 30.61
C LYS A 501 -18.03 -0.34 30.77
N ILE A 502 -17.28 -0.79 31.77
CA ILE A 502 -15.87 -0.45 31.99
C ILE A 502 -15.07 -1.75 32.02
N SER A 503 -13.94 -1.80 31.33
CA SER A 503 -13.03 -2.94 31.38
C SER A 503 -11.56 -2.52 31.34
N ILE A 504 -10.74 -3.18 32.14
CA ILE A 504 -9.27 -3.06 32.12
C ILE A 504 -8.58 -4.20 31.37
N VAL A 505 -9.36 -4.99 30.61
CA VAL A 505 -8.84 -6.10 29.83
C VAL A 505 -8.35 -5.55 28.47
N PRO A 506 -7.07 -5.74 28.11
CA PRO A 506 -6.51 -5.15 26.91
C PRO A 506 -7.12 -5.74 25.64
N ARG A 507 -7.55 -4.87 24.72
CA ARG A 507 -8.14 -5.24 23.42
C ARG A 507 -7.46 -4.52 22.26
N GLY A 508 -7.41 -5.17 21.11
CA GLY A 508 -6.88 -4.59 19.88
C GLY A 508 -5.39 -4.21 19.97
N LEU A 509 -4.98 -3.24 19.14
CA LEU A 509 -3.57 -2.81 19.04
C LEU A 509 -3.18 -1.78 20.11
N SER A 510 -4.11 -0.90 20.51
CA SER A 510 -3.80 0.29 21.32
C SER A 510 -4.59 0.45 22.61
N ALA A 511 -5.69 -0.31 22.84
CA ALA A 511 -6.51 -0.15 24.03
C ALA A 511 -6.01 -1.02 25.19
N LEU A 512 -5.56 -0.39 26.28
CA LEU A 512 -5.17 -1.07 27.52
C LEU A 512 -6.36 -1.32 28.46
N GLY A 513 -7.38 -0.48 28.34
CA GLY A 513 -8.73 -0.61 28.89
C GLY A 513 -9.70 0.08 27.93
N TYR A 514 -10.99 0.02 28.24
CA TYR A 514 -11.98 0.83 27.53
C TYR A 514 -13.25 1.06 28.36
N THR A 515 -13.89 2.20 28.08
CA THR A 515 -15.20 2.58 28.61
C THR A 515 -16.21 2.64 27.46
N LEU A 516 -17.14 1.68 27.42
CA LEU A 516 -18.16 1.59 26.38
C LEU A 516 -19.34 2.52 26.70
N LYS A 517 -19.70 3.35 25.72
CA LYS A 517 -20.82 4.29 25.78
C LYS A 517 -21.84 3.94 24.70
N ILE A 518 -23.10 3.95 25.07
CA ILE A 518 -24.21 3.74 24.14
C ILE A 518 -24.98 5.07 24.04
N PRO A 519 -25.02 5.70 22.85
CA PRO A 519 -25.91 6.81 22.58
C PRO A 519 -27.36 6.42 22.87
N THR A 520 -28.10 7.30 23.56
CA THR A 520 -29.52 7.04 23.85
C THR A 520 -30.39 7.18 22.59
N GLU A 521 -29.97 8.03 21.65
CA GLU A 521 -30.70 8.38 20.43
C GLU A 521 -29.71 8.67 19.29
N ASP A 522 -30.11 8.37 18.05
CA ASP A 522 -29.38 8.79 16.84
C ASP A 522 -29.60 10.31 16.66
N ARG A 523 -28.69 11.13 17.23
CA ARG A 523 -28.77 12.61 17.19
C ARG A 523 -27.89 13.20 16.09
N PHE A 524 -28.48 14.08 15.29
CA PHE A 524 -27.77 14.83 14.24
C PHE A 524 -27.32 16.24 14.65
N LEU A 525 -27.90 16.77 15.74
CA LEU A 525 -27.62 18.11 16.23
C LEU A 525 -27.02 18.03 17.63
N MET A 526 -25.90 18.74 17.84
CA MET A 526 -25.22 18.85 19.13
C MET A 526 -25.00 20.32 19.48
N THR A 527 -25.23 20.66 20.74
CA THR A 527 -25.03 22.00 21.28
C THR A 527 -23.57 22.22 21.68
N GLU A 528 -23.17 23.49 21.85
CA GLU A 528 -21.83 23.85 22.39
C GLU A 528 -21.57 23.18 23.75
N THR A 529 -22.61 23.05 24.57
CA THR A 529 -22.50 22.43 25.90
C THR A 529 -22.22 20.93 25.77
N GLU A 530 -22.95 20.22 24.92
CA GLU A 530 -22.74 18.78 24.69
C GLU A 530 -21.33 18.49 24.13
N PHE A 531 -20.80 19.33 23.23
CA PHE A 531 -19.42 19.17 22.77
C PHE A 531 -18.40 19.37 23.90
N LYS A 532 -18.58 20.39 24.75
CA LYS A 532 -17.71 20.59 25.92
C LYS A 532 -17.81 19.45 26.92
N GLU A 533 -19.01 18.89 27.11
CA GLU A 533 -19.24 17.71 27.95
C GLU A 533 -18.51 16.49 27.40
N GLN A 534 -18.56 16.27 26.08
CA GLN A 534 -17.81 15.21 25.40
C GLN A 534 -16.30 15.39 25.57
N ILE A 535 -15.77 16.61 25.39
CA ILE A 535 -14.35 16.94 25.63
C ILE A 535 -13.97 16.68 27.09
N THR A 536 -14.81 17.14 28.04
CA THR A 536 -14.57 16.96 29.48
C THR A 536 -14.46 15.47 29.84
N MET A 537 -15.33 14.64 29.27
CA MET A 537 -15.32 13.19 29.46
C MET A 537 -14.09 12.52 28.83
N LEU A 538 -13.65 12.93 27.63
CA LEU A 538 -12.39 12.44 27.03
C LEU A 538 -11.18 12.81 27.90
N LEU A 539 -11.22 13.95 28.57
CA LEU A 539 -10.14 14.37 29.46
C LEU A 539 -10.20 13.72 30.85
N GLY A 540 -11.27 12.96 31.15
CA GLY A 540 -11.52 12.33 32.45
C GLY A 540 -10.45 11.31 32.86
N GLY A 541 -9.97 10.47 31.93
CA GLY A 541 -8.94 9.47 32.24
C GLY A 541 -7.61 10.10 32.65
N ARG A 542 -7.15 11.10 31.89
CA ARG A 542 -5.94 11.87 32.23
C ARG A 542 -6.09 12.63 33.55
N ALA A 543 -7.26 13.23 33.79
CA ALA A 543 -7.52 13.96 35.03
C ALA A 543 -7.51 13.02 36.26
N ALA A 544 -7.99 11.79 36.12
CA ALA A 544 -7.92 10.79 37.18
C ALA A 544 -6.47 10.38 37.49
N GLU A 545 -5.63 10.19 36.46
CA GLU A 545 -4.21 9.90 36.64
C GLU A 545 -3.49 11.01 37.41
N GLU A 546 -3.70 12.27 37.02
CA GLU A 546 -3.07 13.42 37.68
C GLU A 546 -3.54 13.56 39.14
N LEU A 547 -4.85 13.39 39.40
CA LEU A 547 -5.43 13.52 40.74
C LEU A 547 -4.90 12.47 41.73
N ILE A 548 -4.71 11.23 41.28
CA ILE A 548 -4.35 10.09 42.15
C ILE A 548 -2.84 9.87 42.20
N PHE A 549 -2.15 9.93 41.06
CA PHE A 549 -0.72 9.62 40.98
C PHE A 549 0.19 10.85 40.94
N GLY A 550 -0.36 12.04 40.68
CA GLY A 550 0.42 13.27 40.51
C GLY A 550 1.30 13.27 39.24
N SER A 551 1.08 12.30 38.34
CA SER A 551 1.78 12.19 37.06
C SER A 551 0.83 11.70 35.97
N VAL A 552 1.12 12.09 34.74
CA VAL A 552 0.33 11.70 33.56
C VAL A 552 1.11 10.71 32.71
N THR A 553 0.42 9.75 32.12
CA THR A 553 1.01 8.75 31.23
C THR A 553 0.78 9.07 29.75
N ASN A 554 1.37 8.26 28.86
CA ASN A 554 1.11 8.32 27.43
C ASN A 554 -0.20 7.62 27.01
N GLY A 555 -0.94 7.01 27.96
CA GLY A 555 -2.21 6.33 27.68
C GLY A 555 -3.29 7.27 27.15
N ALA A 556 -3.30 8.52 27.62
CA ALA A 556 -4.30 9.53 27.24
C ALA A 556 -4.08 10.17 25.84
N SER A 557 -3.16 9.67 25.03
CA SER A 557 -2.81 10.32 23.76
C SER A 557 -3.96 10.34 22.75
N ASP A 558 -4.74 9.26 22.66
CA ASP A 558 -5.90 9.19 21.74
C ASP A 558 -7.02 10.12 22.20
N ASP A 559 -7.30 10.16 23.51
CA ASP A 559 -8.32 11.06 24.07
C ASP A 559 -7.97 12.54 23.89
N LEU A 560 -6.70 12.90 24.07
CA LEU A 560 -6.21 14.25 23.83
C LEU A 560 -6.35 14.64 22.36
N GLN A 561 -6.02 13.74 21.43
CA GLN A 561 -6.17 14.00 20.00
C GLN A 561 -7.64 14.22 19.66
N ARG A 562 -8.54 13.34 20.10
CA ARG A 562 -9.98 13.47 19.85
C ARG A 562 -10.58 14.72 20.48
N ALA A 563 -10.20 15.03 21.72
CA ALA A 563 -10.64 16.25 22.41
C ALA A 563 -10.21 17.51 21.64
N THR A 564 -8.97 17.51 21.14
CA THR A 564 -8.42 18.61 20.34
C THR A 564 -9.16 18.75 19.01
N ASP A 565 -9.40 17.64 18.31
CA ASP A 565 -10.12 17.64 17.03
C ASP A 565 -11.56 18.18 17.20
N ILE A 566 -12.26 17.81 18.27
CA ILE A 566 -13.61 18.33 18.56
C ILE A 566 -13.55 19.83 18.84
N ALA A 567 -12.63 20.27 19.71
CA ALA A 567 -12.47 21.68 20.06
C ALA A 567 -12.11 22.52 18.82
N GLU A 568 -11.23 22.02 17.95
CA GLU A 568 -10.88 22.69 16.70
C GLU A 568 -12.09 22.84 15.79
N ARG A 569 -12.91 21.78 15.62
CA ARG A 569 -14.13 21.84 14.79
C ARG A 569 -15.18 22.79 15.37
N MET A 570 -15.33 22.85 16.70
CA MET A 570 -16.21 23.82 17.36
C MET A 570 -15.85 25.25 16.96
N VAL A 571 -14.56 25.57 16.96
CA VAL A 571 -14.07 26.92 16.64
C VAL A 571 -14.10 27.19 15.14
N THR A 572 -13.64 26.24 14.32
CA THR A 572 -13.36 26.48 12.89
C THR A 572 -14.52 26.20 11.96
N ILE A 573 -15.33 25.17 12.23
CA ILE A 573 -16.43 24.73 11.35
C ILE A 573 -17.76 25.26 11.89
N TYR A 574 -18.03 25.03 13.18
CA TYR A 574 -19.33 25.33 13.77
C TYR A 574 -19.47 26.79 14.24
N GLY A 575 -18.37 27.54 14.31
CA GLY A 575 -18.40 28.94 14.73
C GLY A 575 -18.89 29.13 16.17
N MET A 576 -18.58 28.19 17.06
CA MET A 576 -19.03 28.18 18.47
C MET A 576 -18.12 29.00 19.41
N SER A 577 -17.22 29.81 18.86
CA SER A 577 -16.36 30.69 19.65
C SER A 577 -16.99 32.07 19.81
N LYS A 578 -16.97 32.60 21.03
CA LYS A 578 -17.44 33.97 21.33
C LYS A 578 -16.46 35.04 20.86
N SER A 579 -15.16 34.72 20.87
CA SER A 579 -14.10 35.66 20.49
C SER A 579 -13.98 35.83 18.98
N LEU A 580 -14.15 34.72 18.25
CA LEU A 580 -14.06 34.66 16.79
C LEU A 580 -15.41 34.86 16.08
N GLY A 581 -16.51 34.56 16.78
CA GLY A 581 -17.87 34.71 16.27
C GLY A 581 -18.32 33.55 15.37
N PRO A 582 -19.54 33.63 14.82
CA PRO A 582 -20.17 32.56 14.04
C PRO A 582 -19.65 32.56 12.58
N LEU A 583 -18.34 32.42 12.40
CA LEU A 583 -17.70 32.32 11.09
C LEU A 583 -17.10 30.93 10.88
N ALA A 584 -17.34 30.34 9.71
CA ALA A 584 -16.63 29.16 9.27
C ALA A 584 -15.24 29.57 8.74
N TYR A 585 -14.20 29.21 9.49
CA TYR A 585 -12.79 29.40 9.17
C TYR A 585 -12.25 28.25 8.31
N ASP A 586 -12.81 27.06 8.45
CA ASP A 586 -12.50 25.93 7.59
C ASP A 586 -13.58 25.73 6.52
N LYS A 587 -13.15 25.42 5.30
CA LYS A 587 -14.07 25.10 4.20
C LYS A 587 -14.22 23.59 4.13
N THR A 588 -14.93 23.00 5.09
CA THR A 588 -15.24 21.58 5.00
C THR A 588 -16.31 21.38 3.92
N GLY A 589 -15.90 20.93 2.73
CA GLY A 589 -16.82 20.34 1.73
C GLY A 589 -17.32 21.20 0.59
N GLN A 590 -16.88 22.46 0.41
CA GLN A 590 -17.18 23.21 -0.82
C GLN A 590 -16.00 23.19 -1.79
N ALA A 591 -16.25 22.60 -2.96
CA ALA A 591 -15.39 22.58 -4.13
C ALA A 591 -14.51 23.83 -4.24
N ASN A 592 -13.22 23.60 -4.49
CA ASN A 592 -12.32 24.56 -5.11
C ASN A 592 -12.89 24.93 -6.49
N PHE A 593 -13.88 25.82 -6.51
CA PHE A 593 -14.62 26.19 -7.71
C PHE A 593 -13.80 27.03 -8.68
N LEU A 594 -12.66 27.59 -8.26
CA LEU A 594 -11.67 28.21 -9.12
C LEU A 594 -10.29 27.87 -8.57
N GLY A 595 -9.50 27.14 -9.36
CA GLY A 595 -8.15 26.71 -9.00
C GLY A 595 -7.27 27.88 -8.60
N ASN A 596 -6.81 27.88 -7.35
CA ASN A 596 -5.51 28.39 -6.87
C ASN A 596 -5.51 28.38 -5.34
N ASN A 597 -4.91 27.34 -4.75
CA ASN A 597 -3.90 27.48 -3.70
C ASN A 597 -3.43 26.12 -3.17
N GLN A 598 -2.12 25.91 -3.16
CA GLN A 598 -1.43 24.94 -2.33
C GLN A 598 -1.31 25.50 -0.89
N GLY A 599 -2.43 25.65 -0.20
CA GLY A 599 -2.48 25.96 1.23
C GLY A 599 -3.39 24.96 1.91
N SER A 600 -3.13 24.68 3.20
CA SER A 600 -3.99 23.88 4.07
C SER A 600 -5.48 24.12 3.78
N PRO A 601 -6.37 23.11 3.92
CA PRO A 601 -7.80 23.20 3.57
C PRO A 601 -8.57 24.33 4.28
N ARG A 602 -7.96 24.95 5.29
CA ARG A 602 -8.42 26.17 5.94
C ARG A 602 -8.57 27.30 4.92
N ARG A 603 -9.54 28.19 5.14
CA ARG A 603 -9.58 29.50 4.48
C ARG A 603 -8.21 30.16 4.64
N SER A 604 -7.80 31.05 3.73
CA SER A 604 -6.58 31.85 3.92
C SER A 604 -6.78 32.75 5.15
N ILE A 605 -6.37 32.27 6.31
CA ILE A 605 -6.54 32.90 7.62
C ILE A 605 -5.26 33.68 7.92
N GLY A 606 -5.39 34.92 8.41
CA GLY A 606 -4.24 35.70 8.86
C GLY A 606 -3.58 35.07 10.08
N GLU A 607 -2.28 35.24 10.26
CA GLU A 607 -1.52 34.67 11.39
C GLU A 607 -2.15 35.00 12.77
N ASN A 608 -2.62 36.24 12.93
CA ASN A 608 -3.33 36.66 14.15
C ASN A 608 -4.61 35.86 14.43
N THR A 609 -5.36 35.51 13.39
CA THR A 609 -6.58 34.73 13.53
C THR A 609 -6.27 33.25 13.76
N ALA A 610 -5.21 32.71 13.14
CA ALA A 610 -4.75 31.37 13.43
C ALA A 610 -4.32 31.24 14.90
N LYS A 611 -3.55 32.21 15.41
CA LYS A 611 -3.17 32.29 16.81
C LYS A 611 -4.38 32.38 17.74
N ALA A 612 -5.39 33.18 17.38
CA ALA A 612 -6.62 33.29 18.15
C ALA A 612 -7.43 31.97 18.18
N ILE A 613 -7.44 31.21 17.07
CA ILE A 613 -8.03 29.86 17.03
C ILE A 613 -7.29 28.93 17.99
N ASP A 614 -5.97 28.89 17.93
CA ASP A 614 -5.16 28.02 18.80
C ASP A 614 -5.32 28.38 20.28
N GLU A 615 -5.39 29.68 20.60
CA GLU A 615 -5.66 30.17 21.96
C GLU A 615 -7.07 29.76 22.44
N GLU A 616 -8.09 29.87 21.59
CA GLU A 616 -9.45 29.46 21.93
C GLU A 616 -9.57 27.94 22.14
N VAL A 617 -8.96 27.14 21.25
CA VAL A 617 -8.92 25.67 21.38
C VAL A 617 -8.25 25.28 22.69
N LYS A 618 -7.11 25.90 23.01
CA LYS A 618 -6.43 25.68 24.28
C LYS A 618 -7.31 26.04 25.47
N GLN A 619 -8.00 27.18 25.44
CA GLN A 619 -8.92 27.58 26.52
C GLN A 619 -10.07 26.59 26.72
N ILE A 620 -10.65 26.05 25.63
CA ILE A 620 -11.72 25.05 25.71
C ILE A 620 -11.20 23.77 26.36
N ILE A 621 -10.02 23.29 25.95
CA ILE A 621 -9.40 22.08 26.50
C ILE A 621 -9.02 22.28 27.97
N ASP A 622 -8.34 23.39 28.31
CA ASP A 622 -7.92 23.69 29.69
C ASP A 622 -9.13 23.82 30.62
N ALA A 623 -10.19 24.53 30.20
CA ALA A 623 -11.42 24.67 30.99
C ALA A 623 -12.12 23.32 31.20
N SER A 624 -12.19 22.49 30.16
CA SER A 624 -12.77 21.13 30.24
C SER A 624 -11.92 20.23 31.14
N TYR A 625 -10.59 20.35 31.09
CA TYR A 625 -9.67 19.62 31.96
C TYR A 625 -9.86 19.98 33.43
N GLN A 626 -9.93 21.27 33.75
CA GLN A 626 -10.18 21.74 35.12
C GLN A 626 -11.57 21.30 35.62
N LYS A 627 -12.57 21.28 34.74
CA LYS A 627 -13.90 20.77 35.08
C LYS A 627 -13.86 19.27 35.40
N ALA A 628 -13.13 18.48 34.62
CA ALA A 628 -12.94 17.05 34.89
C ALA A 628 -12.24 16.82 36.25
N LEU A 629 -11.16 17.56 36.53
CA LEU A 629 -10.47 17.51 37.83
C LEU A 629 -11.41 17.86 39.00
N ALA A 630 -12.22 18.91 38.85
CA ALA A 630 -13.17 19.31 39.88
C ALA A 630 -14.17 18.18 40.18
N ILE A 631 -14.75 17.57 39.13
CA ILE A 631 -15.72 16.48 39.28
C ILE A 631 -15.09 15.25 39.95
N LEU A 632 -13.91 14.85 39.50
CA LEU A 632 -13.21 13.70 40.06
C LEU A 632 -12.76 13.95 41.50
N SER A 633 -12.34 15.18 41.84
CA SER A 633 -11.94 15.53 43.21
C SER A 633 -13.12 15.54 44.19
N HIS A 634 -14.29 16.04 43.76
CA HIS A 634 -15.52 16.02 44.55
C HIS A 634 -16.01 14.58 44.77
N ASN A 635 -15.88 13.73 43.75
CA ASN A 635 -16.32 12.34 43.78
C ASN A 635 -15.18 11.34 44.08
N ARG A 636 -14.11 11.78 44.77
CA ARG A 636 -12.91 10.97 44.98
C ARG A 636 -13.16 9.63 45.65
N ASN A 637 -14.03 9.60 46.67
CA ASN A 637 -14.37 8.36 47.38
C ASN A 637 -15.05 7.34 46.46
N LEU A 638 -15.91 7.81 45.55
CA LEU A 638 -16.57 6.96 44.56
C LEU A 638 -15.55 6.44 43.54
N LEU A 639 -14.67 7.31 43.02
CA LEU A 639 -13.57 6.94 42.12
C LEU A 639 -12.73 5.79 42.71
N GLU A 640 -12.27 5.93 43.96
CA GLU A 640 -11.46 4.91 44.64
C GLU A 640 -12.25 3.60 44.86
N SER A 641 -13.53 3.68 45.24
CA SER A 641 -14.39 2.50 45.46
C SER A 641 -14.67 1.70 44.17
N ILE A 642 -14.99 2.39 43.07
CA ILE A 642 -15.25 1.75 41.78
C ILE A 642 -13.97 1.12 41.25
N THR A 643 -12.84 1.82 41.40
CA THR A 643 -11.54 1.33 40.97
C THR A 643 -11.13 0.07 41.73
N ALA A 644 -11.35 0.04 43.05
CA ALA A 644 -11.10 -1.15 43.85
C ALA A 644 -11.95 -2.35 43.39
N ASN A 645 -13.24 -2.14 43.10
CA ASN A 645 -14.08 -3.20 42.53
C ASN A 645 -13.55 -3.66 41.16
N LEU A 646 -13.23 -2.71 40.26
CA LEU A 646 -12.76 -3.00 38.91
C LEU A 646 -11.42 -3.74 38.88
N LEU A 647 -10.53 -3.51 39.85
CA LEU A 647 -9.28 -4.27 39.96
C LEU A 647 -9.51 -5.74 40.33
N THR A 648 -10.60 -6.03 41.06
CA THR A 648 -10.97 -7.40 41.45
C THR A 648 -11.77 -8.13 40.37
N THR A 649 -12.71 -7.46 39.71
CA THR A 649 -13.61 -8.08 38.71
C THR A 649 -13.11 -7.94 37.28
N GLU A 650 -12.18 -7.02 37.01
CA GLU A 650 -11.63 -6.63 35.69
C GLU A 650 -12.64 -6.02 34.70
N VAL A 651 -13.94 -6.21 34.95
CA VAL A 651 -15.07 -5.74 34.16
C VAL A 651 -16.21 -5.38 35.10
N ILE A 652 -16.81 -4.22 34.89
CA ILE A 652 -18.08 -3.82 35.53
C ILE A 652 -19.04 -3.38 34.43
N GLU A 653 -20.26 -3.92 34.42
CA GLU A 653 -21.25 -3.66 33.37
C GLU A 653 -22.69 -3.67 33.89
N GLY A 654 -23.61 -3.10 33.11
CA GLY A 654 -25.05 -3.20 33.35
C GLY A 654 -25.56 -2.40 34.55
N GLU A 655 -26.54 -2.94 35.27
CA GLU A 655 -27.22 -2.25 36.38
C GLU A 655 -26.29 -1.96 37.56
N GLU A 656 -25.36 -2.88 37.87
CA GLU A 656 -24.36 -2.70 38.93
C GLU A 656 -23.53 -1.43 38.70
N LEU A 657 -23.05 -1.23 37.47
CA LEU A 657 -22.30 -0.04 37.11
C LEU A 657 -23.16 1.23 37.28
N GLN A 658 -24.42 1.15 36.86
CA GLN A 658 -25.34 2.27 36.87
C GLN A 658 -25.72 2.71 38.28
N GLU A 659 -25.94 1.76 39.20
CA GLU A 659 -26.23 2.05 40.60
C GLU A 659 -25.09 2.82 41.27
N VAL A 660 -23.84 2.47 40.96
CA VAL A 660 -22.68 3.15 41.54
C VAL A 660 -22.45 4.50 40.86
N LEU A 661 -22.58 4.58 39.53
CA LEU A 661 -22.42 5.83 38.78
C LEU A 661 -23.52 6.87 39.11
N ASN A 662 -24.74 6.45 39.42
CA ASN A 662 -25.83 7.35 39.82
C ASN A 662 -25.59 8.08 41.15
N GLN A 663 -24.61 7.63 41.95
CA GLN A 663 -24.20 8.31 43.18
C GLN A 663 -23.28 9.50 42.91
N ALA A 664 -22.75 9.62 41.68
CA ALA A 664 -21.86 10.70 41.28
C ALA A 664 -22.59 12.05 41.26
N GLN A 665 -21.96 13.05 41.84
CA GLN A 665 -22.52 14.39 41.97
C GLN A 665 -21.83 15.37 41.02
N MET A 666 -22.63 16.26 40.43
CA MET A 666 -22.13 17.48 39.79
C MET A 666 -21.48 18.42 40.80
N VAL A 667 -20.49 19.19 40.35
CA VAL A 667 -19.80 20.26 41.11
C VAL A 667 -20.56 21.56 41.02
#